data_AF-A0A7R8D6E8-F1
#
_entry.id   AF-A0A7R8D6E8-F1
#
_cell.length_a   1.000
_cell.length_b   1.000
_cell.length_c   1.000
_cell.angle_alpha   90.00
_cell.angle_beta   90.00
_cell.angle_gamma   90.00
#
_symmetry.space_group_name_H-M   'P 1'
#
loop_
_entity.id
_entity.type
_entity.pdbx_description
1 polymer ?
#
loop_
_entity_poly.entity_id
_entity_poly.type
_entity_poly.pdbx_seq_one_letter_code
_entity_poly.pdbx_strand_id
1 'polypeptide(L)'
;MEVTLIICDGVISRDRNRSHFGKYESKINMTSAVLTYALVYSGQLFIEMTTPSESPTPSSDCTSDSTSISFLAEPVKRCIRALEAAETDTEKFATLFIGIGYSFLARMLRSKDSPGGSDEDCPKLMYQSLALSILSCFIEESEIMTNPSILFNLPVLLDIINNADDEVYEENLVIITDAYRCLCSIVSTEKGRKSFIGYRGVHYLCEIIVKQTFQWETAQKLLLSILGSGMRYNYSFLLRDSTCWSFHHGATDFDSIMSKLCCEFEAVHDETKFELCDTIRIILKSYPRINFDGLVPQWLPSIQKGLRDVLLSKIGNTQRDPAIKLVAAVVEASDFDWVLSDESNTEQERGKFFMILLNLVCIEVIMHLDEKKLEQMIYESDLVVACFYVIEGVALKNAFNTIMKFLQDFLSDGDPIITDVKERYFVCAIIRVLAAWLAEETSASRENVYSVLPYILKTASDTFEVQKLEKLRSLPGRGKSNFSNFSEETVLASKNQPVIHPPDTLRFLLPALCHLVTEEPSRQIFLDLKMHDTLYKYASYHWSIFESYKTWLEERAHNESNPKENVDGSEVDSSTSEEPQLLIDHAKYEILNSKYALSTICNILMNLCVLESKFVDSNLMFFHMLKFLMNTLPSLNVNDDSNLVLIGNLSILGLLILQNHRSHRPKESENGIYKFIQSVIRFHWDAFNVEESPNGDELVISLKYSDHWSDLSDSWFLAEFVVESGWPQDILQILNKVKRGKMFEGTKSAYEELIVTLLNHPLVGRATLTELKKLDVIGVCQKTFPGRISQVYCNHSD
;
A
#
# COMPACT_ATOMS: atom_id res chain seq x y z
N MET A 1 -23.23 -10.17 16.84
CA MET A 1 -24.62 -9.75 16.53
C MET A 1 -24.56 -8.84 15.32
N GLU A 2 -25.59 -8.81 14.47
CA GLU A 2 -25.66 -8.08 13.19
C GLU A 2 -25.15 -6.62 13.28
N VAL A 3 -24.40 -6.07 12.31
CA VAL A 3 -24.77 -5.74 10.91
C VAL A 3 -25.92 -4.71 10.81
N THR A 4 -25.61 -3.54 10.22
CA THR A 4 -26.33 -2.75 9.17
C THR A 4 -26.59 -1.24 9.41
N LEU A 5 -26.36 -0.43 8.34
CA LEU A 5 -26.87 0.92 7.99
C LEU A 5 -26.59 2.10 8.95
N ILE A 6 -25.80 3.13 8.60
CA ILE A 6 -25.97 4.20 7.56
C ILE A 6 -27.19 5.11 7.79
N ILE A 7 -26.95 6.39 8.15
CA ILE A 7 -27.34 7.64 7.42
C ILE A 7 -26.86 8.87 8.23
N CYS A 8 -26.47 9.93 7.52
CA CYS A 8 -25.80 11.14 8.01
C CYS A 8 -26.60 12.04 8.97
N ASP A 9 -25.86 12.90 9.68
CA ASP A 9 -26.35 13.88 10.66
C ASP A 9 -27.50 14.78 10.18
N GLY A 10 -28.58 14.78 10.95
CA GLY A 10 -29.59 15.83 10.94
C GLY A 10 -29.28 16.91 11.98
N VAL A 11 -28.50 17.93 11.61
CA VAL A 11 -28.36 19.13 12.45
C VAL A 11 -29.56 20.06 12.24
N ILE A 12 -30.64 19.79 12.97
CA ILE A 12 -31.73 20.75 13.17
C ILE A 12 -31.53 21.41 14.53
N SER A 13 -31.15 22.69 14.53
CA SER A 13 -31.53 23.60 15.61
C SER A 13 -32.10 24.89 15.03
N ARG A 14 -33.21 25.34 15.62
CA ARG A 14 -33.90 26.60 15.32
C ARG A 14 -33.12 27.71 16.03
N ASP A 15 -33.01 28.94 15.54
CA ASP A 15 -34.17 29.82 15.35
C ASP A 15 -33.85 31.10 14.53
N ARG A 16 -34.90 31.60 13.85
CA ARG A 16 -35.16 33.01 13.44
C ARG A 16 -34.00 33.97 13.08
N ASN A 17 -34.00 34.38 11.80
CA ASN A 17 -34.42 35.75 11.48
C ASN A 17 -34.98 35.90 10.05
N ARG A 18 -36.04 36.72 9.90
CA ARG A 18 -36.71 37.00 8.62
C ARG A 18 -36.04 38.17 7.90
N SER A 19 -35.43 37.97 6.72
CA SER A 19 -35.20 39.07 5.75
C SER A 19 -34.69 38.70 4.34
N HIS A 20 -35.05 37.56 3.72
CA HIS A 20 -34.80 37.37 2.26
C HIS A 20 -35.84 36.47 1.59
N PHE A 21 -37.01 37.03 1.25
CA PHE A 21 -38.05 36.36 0.44
C PHE A 21 -38.30 37.02 -0.94
N GLY A 22 -37.51 38.02 -1.32
CA GLY A 22 -37.68 38.82 -2.55
C GLY A 22 -36.75 38.48 -3.72
N LYS A 23 -36.11 37.30 -3.73
CA LYS A 23 -35.15 36.89 -4.79
C LYS A 23 -35.49 35.56 -5.50
N TYR A 24 -36.49 34.82 -5.04
CA TYR A 24 -36.90 33.55 -5.68
C TYR A 24 -38.02 33.75 -6.72
N GLU A 25 -38.98 34.65 -6.49
CA GLU A 25 -40.05 34.95 -7.48
C GLU A 25 -39.51 35.57 -8.78
N SER A 26 -38.40 36.31 -8.75
CA SER A 26 -37.84 36.93 -9.96
C SER A 26 -37.15 35.94 -10.90
N LYS A 27 -36.55 34.87 -10.39
CA LYS A 27 -35.99 33.79 -11.23
C LYS A 27 -37.10 33.04 -11.98
N ILE A 28 -38.18 32.66 -11.28
CA ILE A 28 -39.32 31.90 -11.86
C ILE A 28 -39.96 32.65 -13.03
N ASN A 29 -40.19 33.96 -12.88
CA ASN A 29 -40.74 34.78 -13.95
C ASN A 29 -39.79 34.91 -15.17
N MET A 30 -38.48 34.89 -14.97
CA MET A 30 -37.52 35.00 -16.07
C MET A 30 -37.45 33.71 -16.90
N THR A 31 -37.43 32.54 -16.24
CA THR A 31 -37.49 31.24 -16.92
C THR A 31 -38.81 31.08 -17.70
N SER A 32 -39.94 31.46 -17.09
CA SER A 32 -41.25 31.43 -17.74
C SER A 32 -41.33 32.38 -18.95
N ALA A 33 -40.82 33.61 -18.82
CA ALA A 33 -40.81 34.58 -19.92
C ALA A 33 -39.94 34.12 -21.10
N VAL A 34 -38.73 33.60 -20.83
CA VAL A 34 -37.82 33.09 -21.88
C VAL A 34 -38.41 31.86 -22.58
N LEU A 35 -38.98 30.90 -21.83
CA LEU A 35 -39.66 29.73 -22.40
C LEU A 35 -40.90 30.13 -23.22
N THR A 36 -41.68 31.09 -22.75
CA THR A 36 -42.85 31.60 -23.49
C THR A 36 -42.41 32.31 -24.77
N TYR A 37 -41.37 33.14 -24.73
CA TYR A 37 -40.83 33.82 -25.91
C TYR A 37 -40.26 32.80 -26.93
N ALA A 38 -39.52 31.79 -26.46
CA ALA A 38 -38.99 30.70 -27.27
C ALA A 38 -40.10 29.84 -27.92
N LEU A 39 -41.19 29.57 -27.20
CA LEU A 39 -42.36 28.84 -27.70
C LEU A 39 -43.19 29.66 -28.69
N VAL A 40 -43.31 30.97 -28.49
CA VAL A 40 -43.94 31.89 -29.44
C VAL A 40 -43.14 31.93 -30.75
N TYR A 41 -41.83 32.16 -30.67
CA TYR A 41 -40.95 32.19 -31.84
C TYR A 41 -40.90 30.85 -32.59
N SER A 42 -40.68 29.73 -31.89
CA SER A 42 -40.68 28.41 -32.53
C SER A 42 -42.06 28.02 -33.07
N GLY A 43 -43.14 28.51 -32.48
CA GLY A 43 -44.51 28.38 -33.00
C GLY A 43 -44.74 29.14 -34.31
N GLN A 44 -44.18 30.35 -34.46
CA GLN A 44 -44.19 31.12 -35.70
C GLN A 44 -43.34 30.45 -36.79
N LEU A 45 -42.13 30.03 -36.47
CA LEU A 45 -41.23 29.34 -37.40
C LEU A 45 -41.78 28.00 -37.91
N PHE A 46 -42.57 27.29 -37.08
CA PHE A 46 -43.26 26.06 -37.51
C PHE A 46 -44.36 26.33 -38.54
N ILE A 47 -44.97 27.52 -38.53
CA ILE A 47 -45.98 27.95 -39.51
C ILE A 47 -45.29 28.32 -40.83
N GLU A 48 -44.20 29.10 -40.78
CA GLU A 48 -43.43 29.49 -41.98
C GLU A 48 -42.83 28.28 -42.71
N MET A 49 -42.35 27.27 -41.97
CA MET A 49 -41.83 26.03 -42.57
C MET A 49 -42.91 25.11 -43.18
N THR A 50 -44.21 25.40 -43.03
CA THR A 50 -45.30 24.50 -43.46
C THR A 50 -46.30 25.09 -44.46
N THR A 51 -46.15 26.35 -44.87
CA THR A 51 -47.07 27.02 -45.82
C THR A 51 -46.37 27.53 -47.09
N PRO A 52 -46.82 27.15 -48.31
CA PRO A 52 -46.29 27.71 -49.55
C PRO A 52 -46.91 29.07 -49.86
N SER A 53 -46.05 30.04 -50.20
CA SER A 53 -46.28 31.34 -50.84
C SER A 53 -47.73 31.81 -51.12
N GLU A 54 -48.16 32.89 -50.44
CA GLU A 54 -48.98 33.94 -51.05
C GLU A 54 -48.89 35.25 -50.26
N SER A 55 -48.53 36.36 -50.92
CA SER A 55 -48.45 37.71 -50.35
C SER A 55 -49.82 38.39 -50.32
N PRO A 56 -50.08 39.30 -49.35
CA PRO A 56 -50.13 40.71 -49.77
C PRO A 56 -49.59 41.75 -48.75
N THR A 57 -49.46 42.97 -49.30
CA THR A 57 -48.91 44.24 -48.76
C THR A 57 -49.65 44.87 -47.56
N PRO A 58 -49.04 45.86 -46.87
CA PRO A 58 -49.40 46.21 -45.48
C PRO A 58 -50.49 47.29 -45.34
N SER A 59 -51.16 47.27 -44.19
CA SER A 59 -51.92 48.41 -43.64
C SER A 59 -51.53 48.66 -42.20
N SER A 60 -51.27 49.92 -41.85
CA SER A 60 -50.87 50.35 -40.51
C SER A 60 -51.99 50.17 -39.48
N ASP A 61 -51.64 49.73 -38.27
CA ASP A 61 -51.57 50.65 -37.12
C ASP A 61 -51.02 49.94 -35.89
N CYS A 62 -49.98 50.51 -35.28
CA CYS A 62 -49.39 50.01 -34.05
C CYS A 62 -50.07 50.64 -32.84
N THR A 63 -50.81 49.85 -32.06
CA THR A 63 -51.03 50.14 -30.63
C THR A 63 -50.71 48.90 -29.81
N SER A 64 -49.75 49.05 -28.91
CA SER A 64 -49.44 48.08 -27.86
C SER A 64 -50.66 47.83 -26.98
N ASP A 65 -51.08 46.57 -26.84
CA ASP A 65 -51.25 45.93 -25.53
C ASP A 65 -51.56 44.44 -25.69
N SER A 66 -51.27 43.70 -24.62
CA SER A 66 -51.50 42.25 -24.44
C SER A 66 -52.68 41.63 -25.20
N THR A 67 -52.44 40.89 -26.29
CA THR A 67 -53.01 39.53 -26.59
C THR A 67 -52.75 39.06 -28.03
N SER A 68 -51.83 38.11 -28.22
CA SER A 68 -51.73 37.34 -29.50
C SER A 68 -51.42 35.85 -29.33
N ILE A 69 -51.61 35.26 -28.13
CA ILE A 69 -51.58 33.80 -27.93
C ILE A 69 -52.58 33.10 -28.88
N SER A 70 -53.63 33.80 -29.33
CA SER A 70 -54.62 33.38 -30.32
C SER A 70 -54.02 32.86 -31.64
N PHE A 71 -52.88 33.38 -32.11
CA PHE A 71 -52.25 32.97 -33.38
C PHE A 71 -51.38 31.71 -33.27
N LEU A 72 -51.05 31.24 -32.07
CA LEU A 72 -50.19 30.07 -31.88
C LEU A 72 -50.89 28.77 -32.25
N ALA A 73 -50.15 27.79 -32.77
CA ALA A 73 -50.67 26.45 -33.02
C ALA A 73 -51.16 25.78 -31.72
N GLU A 74 -52.22 24.97 -31.80
CA GLU A 74 -52.82 24.34 -30.61
C GLU A 74 -51.84 23.48 -29.76
N PRO A 75 -50.84 22.78 -30.34
CA PRO A 75 -49.78 22.14 -29.53
C PRO A 75 -49.00 23.14 -28.67
N VAL A 76 -48.61 24.29 -29.23
CA VAL A 76 -47.87 25.35 -28.52
C VAL A 76 -48.73 25.95 -27.40
N LYS A 77 -50.01 26.20 -27.68
CA LYS A 77 -50.99 26.66 -26.66
C LYS A 77 -51.17 25.65 -25.52
N ARG A 78 -50.97 24.35 -25.76
CA ARG A 78 -51.01 23.30 -24.72
C ARG A 78 -49.71 23.25 -23.93
N CYS A 79 -48.56 23.42 -24.59
CA CYS A 79 -47.26 23.54 -23.92
C CYS A 79 -47.27 24.71 -22.92
N ILE A 80 -47.68 25.90 -23.35
CA ILE A 80 -47.73 27.11 -22.50
C ILE A 80 -48.62 26.87 -21.27
N ARG A 81 -49.87 26.44 -21.47
CA ARG A 81 -50.81 26.16 -20.37
C ARG A 81 -50.32 25.10 -19.38
N ALA A 82 -49.54 24.12 -19.83
CA ALA A 82 -48.99 23.08 -18.98
C ALA A 82 -47.69 23.52 -18.27
N LEU A 83 -46.90 24.43 -18.87
CA LEU A 83 -45.75 25.08 -18.22
C LEU A 83 -46.19 26.07 -17.14
N GLU A 84 -47.27 26.81 -17.38
CA GLU A 84 -47.92 27.69 -16.39
C GLU A 84 -48.50 26.92 -15.20
N ALA A 85 -48.80 25.64 -15.38
CA ALA A 85 -49.38 24.75 -14.35
C ALA A 85 -48.35 23.84 -13.64
N ALA A 86 -47.07 23.88 -14.04
CA ALA A 86 -46.03 23.03 -13.48
C ALA A 86 -45.29 23.73 -12.33
N GLU A 87 -45.28 23.11 -11.14
CA GLU A 87 -44.72 23.71 -9.93
C GLU A 87 -43.20 23.52 -9.85
N THR A 88 -42.69 22.38 -10.32
CA THR A 88 -41.25 22.03 -10.34
C THR A 88 -40.61 22.18 -11.72
N ASP A 89 -39.30 22.39 -11.78
CA ASP A 89 -38.58 22.49 -13.07
C ASP A 89 -38.48 21.13 -13.78
N THR A 90 -38.52 20.02 -13.05
CA THR A 90 -38.68 18.65 -13.59
C THR A 90 -40.03 18.48 -14.31
N GLU A 91 -41.14 18.99 -13.76
CA GLU A 91 -42.46 18.98 -14.41
C GLU A 91 -42.52 19.91 -15.63
N LYS A 92 -41.89 21.09 -15.55
CA LYS A 92 -41.77 22.00 -16.70
C LYS A 92 -40.98 21.35 -17.83
N PHE A 93 -39.85 20.70 -17.52
CA PHE A 93 -39.07 19.98 -18.51
C PHE A 93 -39.83 18.80 -19.11
N ALA A 94 -40.48 17.98 -18.28
CA ALA A 94 -41.29 16.85 -18.74
C ALA A 94 -42.42 17.34 -19.66
N THR A 95 -43.09 18.43 -19.29
CA THR A 95 -44.10 19.10 -20.12
C THR A 95 -43.52 19.59 -21.45
N LEU A 96 -42.35 20.23 -21.42
CA LEU A 96 -41.65 20.71 -22.61
C LEU A 96 -41.27 19.53 -23.53
N PHE A 97 -40.78 18.43 -22.97
CA PHE A 97 -40.41 17.22 -23.71
C PHE A 97 -41.62 16.47 -24.29
N ILE A 98 -42.74 16.42 -23.57
CA ILE A 98 -44.01 15.84 -24.07
C ILE A 98 -44.59 16.71 -25.19
N GLY A 99 -44.48 18.03 -25.10
CA GLY A 99 -45.06 18.97 -26.05
C GLY A 99 -44.22 19.25 -27.31
N ILE A 100 -42.90 19.43 -27.15
CA ILE A 100 -41.96 19.78 -28.23
C ILE A 100 -41.25 18.52 -28.80
N GLY A 101 -40.95 17.55 -27.93
CA GLY A 101 -40.20 16.34 -28.28
C GLY A 101 -38.68 16.57 -28.36
N TYR A 102 -37.90 15.66 -27.77
CA TYR A 102 -36.43 15.71 -27.83
C TYR A 102 -35.87 15.83 -29.25
N SER A 103 -36.49 15.12 -30.21
CA SER A 103 -36.08 15.11 -31.61
C SER A 103 -36.18 16.48 -32.28
N PHE A 104 -36.92 17.43 -31.73
CA PHE A 104 -36.95 18.83 -32.19
C PHE A 104 -35.78 19.63 -31.61
N LEU A 105 -35.57 19.62 -30.29
CA LEU A 105 -34.40 20.27 -29.66
C LEU A 105 -33.07 19.76 -30.24
N ALA A 106 -32.95 18.45 -30.44
CA ALA A 106 -31.77 17.84 -31.06
C ALA A 106 -31.58 18.22 -32.54
N ARG A 107 -32.67 18.57 -33.27
CA ARG A 107 -32.57 19.12 -34.63
C ARG A 107 -32.16 20.59 -34.62
N MET A 108 -32.74 21.41 -33.75
CA MET A 108 -32.35 22.82 -33.58
C MET A 108 -30.85 22.94 -33.24
N LEU A 109 -30.35 22.15 -32.28
CA LEU A 109 -28.92 22.08 -31.95
C LEU A 109 -28.02 21.68 -33.13
N ARG A 110 -28.53 20.98 -34.13
CA ARG A 110 -27.76 20.58 -35.33
C ARG A 110 -27.97 21.51 -36.52
N SER A 111 -28.85 22.51 -36.43
CA SER A 111 -29.16 23.42 -37.52
C SER A 111 -28.19 24.59 -37.54
N LYS A 112 -27.20 24.56 -38.44
CA LYS A 112 -26.30 25.70 -38.69
C LYS A 112 -26.94 26.76 -39.62
N ASP A 113 -28.00 26.40 -40.34
CA ASP A 113 -28.71 27.25 -41.32
C ASP A 113 -29.79 28.15 -40.68
N SER A 114 -30.05 29.29 -41.31
CA SER A 114 -31.18 30.19 -41.00
C SER A 114 -32.49 29.74 -41.69
N PRO A 115 -33.67 30.04 -41.11
CA PRO A 115 -34.94 29.85 -41.80
C PRO A 115 -35.05 30.81 -42.99
N GLY A 116 -35.26 30.26 -44.19
CA GLY A 116 -35.56 31.03 -45.40
C GLY A 116 -34.42 31.16 -46.42
N GLY A 117 -33.16 30.87 -46.04
CA GLY A 117 -32.03 30.83 -46.98
C GLY A 117 -31.53 32.19 -47.51
N SER A 118 -32.11 33.30 -47.03
CA SER A 118 -31.60 34.66 -47.20
C SER A 118 -31.03 35.17 -45.87
N ASP A 119 -29.77 35.58 -45.87
CA ASP A 119 -29.02 36.06 -44.68
C ASP A 119 -29.57 37.38 -44.07
N GLU A 120 -30.60 38.01 -44.66
CA GLU A 120 -31.05 39.37 -44.31
C GLU A 120 -32.09 39.44 -43.17
N ASP A 121 -32.88 38.38 -42.91
CA ASP A 121 -34.02 38.44 -41.96
C ASP A 121 -33.82 37.61 -40.67
N CYS A 122 -32.80 36.75 -40.58
CA CYS A 122 -32.59 35.90 -39.40
C CYS A 122 -31.10 35.59 -39.12
N PRO A 123 -30.60 35.82 -37.88
CA PRO A 123 -29.21 35.56 -37.53
C PRO A 123 -28.76 34.11 -37.75
N LYS A 124 -27.54 33.95 -38.24
CA LYS A 124 -26.86 32.65 -38.29
C LYS A 124 -26.81 32.04 -36.89
N LEU A 125 -26.96 30.72 -36.82
CA LEU A 125 -27.01 29.94 -35.58
C LEU A 125 -28.19 30.24 -34.63
N MET A 126 -29.22 31.03 -35.01
CA MET A 126 -30.37 31.35 -34.13
C MET A 126 -31.00 30.09 -33.50
N TYR A 127 -31.20 29.02 -34.28
CA TYR A 127 -31.75 27.77 -33.78
C TYR A 127 -30.86 27.07 -32.76
N GLN A 128 -29.53 27.10 -32.96
CA GLN A 128 -28.56 26.55 -32.01
C GLN A 128 -28.55 27.35 -30.71
N SER A 129 -28.50 28.68 -30.81
CA SER A 129 -28.56 29.59 -29.66
C SER A 129 -29.82 29.37 -28.82
N LEU A 130 -30.99 29.36 -29.47
CA LEU A 130 -32.27 29.17 -28.79
C LEU A 130 -32.35 27.79 -28.10
N ALA A 131 -31.88 26.72 -28.75
CA ALA A 131 -31.88 25.40 -28.14
C ALA A 131 -30.89 25.26 -26.98
N LEU A 132 -29.74 25.93 -27.06
CA LEU A 132 -28.76 25.97 -25.96
C LEU A 132 -29.27 26.77 -24.76
N SER A 133 -29.88 27.94 -24.97
CA SER A 133 -30.44 28.72 -23.86
C SER A 133 -31.68 28.07 -23.23
N ILE A 134 -32.45 27.28 -23.98
CA ILE A 134 -33.49 26.40 -23.38
C ILE A 134 -32.83 25.33 -22.50
N LEU A 135 -31.76 24.68 -22.96
CA LEU A 135 -31.06 23.66 -22.16
C LEU A 135 -30.32 24.26 -20.95
N SER A 136 -29.77 25.46 -21.09
CA SER A 136 -29.04 26.13 -20.01
C SER A 136 -29.94 26.54 -18.83
N CYS A 137 -31.27 26.60 -19.03
CA CYS A 137 -32.27 26.73 -17.96
C CYS A 137 -32.33 25.52 -17.02
N PHE A 138 -31.92 24.31 -17.45
CA PHE A 138 -32.07 23.07 -16.69
C PHE A 138 -30.74 22.52 -16.12
N ILE A 139 -29.68 23.34 -16.07
CA ILE A 139 -28.34 22.92 -15.63
C ILE A 139 -28.25 22.51 -14.15
N GLU A 140 -29.21 22.90 -13.32
CA GLU A 140 -29.28 22.49 -11.91
C GLU A 140 -29.89 21.07 -11.76
N GLU A 141 -30.54 20.53 -12.82
CA GLU A 141 -31.30 19.28 -12.81
C GLU A 141 -30.53 18.09 -13.42
N SER A 142 -29.86 17.32 -12.57
CA SER A 142 -28.96 16.23 -12.99
C SER A 142 -29.63 15.08 -13.76
N GLU A 143 -30.90 14.76 -13.47
CA GLU A 143 -31.64 13.71 -14.18
C GLU A 143 -31.94 14.09 -15.65
N ILE A 144 -32.18 15.39 -15.87
CA ILE A 144 -32.43 15.98 -17.18
C ILE A 144 -31.15 15.93 -18.00
N MET A 145 -30.06 16.50 -17.48
CA MET A 145 -28.80 16.64 -18.21
C MET A 145 -28.10 15.29 -18.47
N THR A 146 -28.49 14.23 -17.78
CA THR A 146 -27.99 12.86 -17.99
C THR A 146 -28.95 11.93 -18.75
N ASN A 147 -30.01 12.47 -19.35
CA ASN A 147 -30.85 11.69 -20.26
C ASN A 147 -29.99 11.17 -21.46
N PRO A 148 -30.23 9.97 -22.03
CA PRO A 148 -29.53 9.55 -23.26
C PRO A 148 -29.76 10.54 -24.42
N SER A 149 -30.95 11.15 -24.39
CA SER A 149 -31.28 12.41 -25.06
C SER A 149 -30.52 13.57 -24.39
N ILE A 150 -29.95 14.51 -25.14
CA ILE A 150 -28.95 15.50 -24.67
C ILE A 150 -27.54 14.89 -24.65
N LEU A 151 -27.30 13.75 -23.98
CA LEU A 151 -25.97 13.09 -24.05
C LEU A 151 -25.58 12.70 -25.48
N PHE A 152 -26.53 12.30 -26.34
CA PHE A 152 -26.29 12.08 -27.77
C PHE A 152 -25.84 13.34 -28.55
N ASN A 153 -26.11 14.54 -28.04
CA ASN A 153 -25.68 15.80 -28.66
C ASN A 153 -24.34 16.31 -28.13
N LEU A 154 -23.65 15.57 -27.24
CA LEU A 154 -22.32 15.94 -26.74
C LEU A 154 -21.31 16.32 -27.84
N PRO A 155 -21.23 15.62 -29.00
CA PRO A 155 -20.36 16.03 -30.10
C PRO A 155 -20.63 17.44 -30.64
N VAL A 156 -21.88 17.91 -30.59
CA VAL A 156 -22.26 19.26 -31.02
C VAL A 156 -21.80 20.31 -30.00
N LEU A 157 -21.93 20.00 -28.71
CA LEU A 157 -21.44 20.88 -27.64
C LEU A 157 -19.91 21.01 -27.69
N LEU A 158 -19.22 19.91 -28.02
CA LEU A 158 -17.77 19.87 -28.21
C LEU A 158 -17.32 20.65 -29.47
N ASP A 159 -18.03 20.50 -30.60
CA ASP A 159 -17.80 21.27 -31.84
C ASP A 159 -17.91 22.79 -31.60
N ILE A 160 -18.90 23.22 -30.80
CA ILE A 160 -19.10 24.63 -30.45
C ILE A 160 -17.96 25.20 -29.61
N ILE A 161 -17.48 24.49 -28.59
CA ILE A 161 -16.39 25.01 -27.72
C ILE A 161 -15.01 24.91 -28.40
N ASN A 162 -14.81 23.97 -29.31
CA ASN A 162 -13.54 23.80 -30.02
C ASN A 162 -13.32 24.86 -31.10
N ASN A 163 -14.40 25.27 -31.77
CA ASN A 163 -14.39 26.27 -32.82
C ASN A 163 -14.81 27.66 -32.30
N ALA A 164 -14.59 27.93 -31.01
CA ALA A 164 -15.02 29.15 -30.32
C ALA A 164 -14.44 30.45 -30.92
N ASP A 165 -13.33 30.35 -31.65
CA ASP A 165 -12.66 31.46 -32.34
C ASP A 165 -13.03 31.60 -33.82
N ASP A 166 -13.93 30.75 -34.37
CA ASP A 166 -14.39 30.90 -35.76
C ASP A 166 -15.27 32.16 -35.90
N GLU A 167 -15.11 32.89 -37.03
CA GLU A 167 -15.87 34.10 -37.38
C GLU A 167 -17.40 33.94 -37.21
N VAL A 168 -17.92 32.71 -37.35
CA VAL A 168 -19.34 32.36 -37.22
C VAL A 168 -19.88 32.58 -35.80
N TYR A 169 -19.02 32.56 -34.77
CA TYR A 169 -19.41 32.71 -33.36
C TYR A 169 -19.08 34.08 -32.77
N GLU A 170 -18.33 34.95 -33.45
CA GLU A 170 -17.91 36.27 -32.93
C GLU A 170 -19.09 37.12 -32.43
N GLU A 171 -20.20 37.14 -33.17
CA GLU A 171 -21.41 37.89 -32.82
C GLU A 171 -22.31 37.15 -31.79
N ASN A 172 -22.02 35.88 -31.47
CA ASN A 172 -22.91 34.96 -30.75
C ASN A 172 -22.23 34.23 -29.56
N LEU A 173 -21.34 34.92 -28.83
CA LEU A 173 -20.56 34.38 -27.68
C LEU A 173 -21.41 33.73 -26.56
N VAL A 174 -22.72 34.02 -26.50
CA VAL A 174 -23.68 33.38 -25.60
C VAL A 174 -23.78 31.87 -25.86
N ILE A 175 -23.68 31.44 -27.13
CA ILE A 175 -23.73 30.04 -27.56
C ILE A 175 -22.60 29.24 -26.88
N ILE A 176 -21.37 29.77 -26.92
CA ILE A 176 -20.18 29.14 -26.32
C ILE A 176 -20.36 29.05 -24.79
N THR A 177 -20.83 30.14 -24.18
CA THR A 177 -21.03 30.23 -22.73
C THR A 177 -22.10 29.25 -22.24
N ASP A 178 -23.25 29.14 -22.91
CA ASP A 178 -24.30 28.18 -22.57
C ASP A 178 -23.89 26.73 -22.88
N ALA A 179 -23.07 26.49 -23.91
CA ALA A 179 -22.47 25.17 -24.16
C ALA A 179 -21.57 24.73 -23.00
N TYR A 180 -20.66 25.59 -22.52
CA TYR A 180 -19.85 25.28 -21.33
C TYR A 180 -20.71 25.02 -20.08
N ARG A 181 -21.78 25.80 -19.85
CA ARG A 181 -22.68 25.58 -18.70
C ARG A 181 -23.39 24.23 -18.77
N CYS A 182 -23.85 23.83 -19.96
CA CYS A 182 -24.41 22.50 -20.19
C CYS A 182 -23.37 21.40 -19.95
N LEU A 183 -22.15 21.54 -20.48
CA LEU A 183 -21.07 20.57 -20.30
C LEU A 183 -20.64 20.41 -18.83
N CYS A 184 -20.47 21.51 -18.10
CA CYS A 184 -20.18 21.49 -16.66
C CYS A 184 -21.27 20.75 -15.86
N SER A 185 -22.55 20.97 -16.18
CA SER A 185 -23.66 20.25 -15.54
C SER A 185 -23.63 18.75 -15.86
N ILE A 186 -23.46 18.37 -17.12
CA ILE A 186 -23.33 16.95 -17.53
C ILE A 186 -22.20 16.26 -16.75
N VAL A 187 -21.02 16.89 -16.71
CA VAL A 187 -19.80 16.39 -16.06
C VAL A 187 -19.87 16.36 -14.53
N SER A 188 -20.84 17.02 -13.90
CA SER A 188 -21.06 16.91 -12.44
C SER A 188 -21.42 15.47 -12.00
N THR A 189 -22.04 14.69 -12.90
CA THR A 189 -22.53 13.32 -12.63
C THR A 189 -21.59 12.24 -13.17
N GLU A 190 -21.57 11.06 -12.55
CA GLU A 190 -20.75 9.94 -13.04
C GLU A 190 -21.19 9.46 -14.44
N LYS A 191 -22.51 9.37 -14.68
CA LYS A 191 -23.09 8.95 -15.98
C LYS A 191 -22.76 9.94 -17.10
N GLY A 192 -22.82 11.24 -16.80
CA GLY A 192 -22.42 12.28 -17.73
C GLY A 192 -20.92 12.30 -17.98
N ARG A 193 -20.07 12.13 -16.95
CA ARG A 193 -18.60 11.99 -17.11
C ARG A 193 -18.22 10.85 -18.04
N LYS A 194 -18.77 9.64 -17.82
CA LYS A 194 -18.52 8.46 -18.67
C LYS A 194 -18.91 8.72 -20.13
N SER A 195 -20.02 9.41 -20.34
CA SER A 195 -20.49 9.79 -21.69
C SER A 195 -19.60 10.85 -22.34
N PHE A 196 -19.22 11.90 -21.60
CA PHE A 196 -18.31 12.97 -22.06
C PHE A 196 -16.95 12.41 -22.48
N ILE A 197 -16.36 11.53 -21.66
CA ILE A 197 -15.12 10.82 -21.97
C ILE A 197 -15.30 9.95 -23.23
N GLY A 198 -16.39 9.19 -23.33
CA GLY A 198 -16.69 8.35 -24.49
C GLY A 198 -16.85 9.11 -25.82
N TYR A 199 -17.30 10.37 -25.77
CA TYR A 199 -17.34 11.28 -26.93
C TYR A 199 -16.05 12.08 -27.16
N ARG A 200 -14.91 11.62 -26.59
CA ARG A 200 -13.58 12.27 -26.66
C ARG A 200 -13.52 13.68 -26.08
N GLY A 201 -14.39 14.03 -25.13
CA GLY A 201 -14.41 15.38 -24.56
C GLY A 201 -13.09 15.81 -23.92
N VAL A 202 -12.30 14.87 -23.38
CA VAL A 202 -10.95 15.14 -22.83
C VAL A 202 -9.97 15.66 -23.90
N HIS A 203 -10.00 15.09 -25.10
CA HIS A 203 -9.16 15.48 -26.24
C HIS A 203 -9.43 16.94 -26.64
N TYR A 204 -10.71 17.29 -26.84
CA TYR A 204 -11.12 18.66 -27.15
C TYR A 204 -10.70 19.67 -26.07
N LEU A 205 -10.84 19.32 -24.78
CA LEU A 205 -10.37 20.21 -23.71
C LEU A 205 -8.85 20.39 -23.74
N CYS A 206 -8.07 19.33 -24.01
CA CYS A 206 -6.62 19.44 -24.17
C CYS A 206 -6.25 20.31 -25.38
N GLU A 207 -6.91 20.13 -26.52
CA GLU A 207 -6.69 20.92 -27.74
C GLU A 207 -6.99 22.42 -27.51
N ILE A 208 -8.11 22.74 -26.88
CA ILE A 208 -8.51 24.11 -26.49
C ILE A 208 -7.46 24.76 -25.57
N ILE A 209 -6.97 24.04 -24.55
CA ILE A 209 -5.98 24.55 -23.60
C ILE A 209 -4.62 24.76 -24.28
N VAL A 210 -4.19 23.83 -25.15
CA VAL A 210 -2.93 23.94 -25.89
C VAL A 210 -2.96 25.10 -26.89
N LYS A 211 -4.09 25.31 -27.57
CA LYS A 211 -4.30 26.43 -28.51
C LYS A 211 -4.59 27.78 -27.83
N GLN A 212 -5.06 27.77 -26.58
CA GLN A 212 -5.56 28.94 -25.84
C GLN A 212 -6.71 29.69 -26.53
N THR A 213 -7.69 28.93 -27.05
CA THR A 213 -8.90 29.50 -27.68
C THR A 213 -9.80 30.24 -26.70
N PHE A 214 -10.82 30.96 -27.17
CA PHE A 214 -11.75 31.70 -26.32
C PHE A 214 -12.35 30.83 -25.18
N GLN A 215 -12.25 31.35 -23.95
CA GLN A 215 -12.62 30.65 -22.70
C GLN A 215 -11.80 29.38 -22.37
N TRP A 216 -10.56 29.24 -22.84
CA TRP A 216 -9.67 28.12 -22.46
C TRP A 216 -9.51 27.90 -20.95
N GLU A 217 -9.56 28.96 -20.12
CA GLU A 217 -9.56 28.82 -18.65
C GLU A 217 -10.77 28.01 -18.15
N THR A 218 -11.93 28.16 -18.78
CA THR A 218 -13.15 27.40 -18.45
C THR A 218 -12.97 25.94 -18.86
N ALA A 219 -12.33 25.68 -20.00
CA ALA A 219 -11.95 24.33 -20.41
C ALA A 219 -10.95 23.68 -19.43
N GLN A 220 -9.95 24.42 -18.96
CA GLN A 220 -9.00 23.97 -17.93
C GLN A 220 -9.71 23.64 -16.62
N LYS A 221 -10.58 24.52 -16.12
CA LYS A 221 -11.37 24.29 -14.89
C LYS A 221 -12.28 23.06 -15.04
N LEU A 222 -12.87 22.83 -16.23
CA LEU A 222 -13.66 21.64 -16.54
C LEU A 222 -12.79 20.37 -16.61
N LEU A 223 -11.61 20.43 -17.24
CA LEU A 223 -10.66 19.31 -17.31
C LEU A 223 -10.18 18.90 -15.91
N LEU A 224 -9.74 19.86 -15.10
CA LEU A 224 -9.31 19.63 -13.71
C LEU A 224 -10.45 19.08 -12.84
N SER A 225 -11.71 19.47 -13.09
CA SER A 225 -12.89 18.87 -12.45
C SER A 225 -13.05 17.39 -12.81
N ILE A 226 -12.90 17.03 -14.09
CA ILE A 226 -12.96 15.63 -14.56
C ILE A 226 -11.85 14.80 -13.88
N LEU A 227 -10.59 15.24 -14.02
CA LEU A 227 -9.41 14.53 -13.53
C LEU A 227 -9.37 14.46 -11.99
N GLY A 228 -9.72 15.56 -11.31
CA GLY A 228 -9.73 15.66 -9.86
C GLY A 228 -10.92 15.00 -9.16
N SER A 229 -12.02 14.71 -9.88
CA SER A 229 -13.22 14.09 -9.28
C SER A 229 -12.98 12.69 -8.71
N GLY A 230 -11.94 11.97 -9.16
CA GLY A 230 -11.51 10.69 -8.58
C GLY A 230 -10.66 10.81 -7.32
N MET A 231 -10.03 11.97 -7.06
CA MET A 231 -9.03 12.14 -5.99
C MET A 231 -9.61 12.60 -4.64
N ARG A 232 -10.91 12.89 -4.53
CA ARG A 232 -11.48 13.55 -3.34
C ARG A 232 -11.82 12.65 -2.14
N TYR A 233 -11.82 11.32 -2.28
CA TYR A 233 -12.31 10.42 -1.20
C TYR A 233 -11.54 9.10 -1.00
N ASN A 234 -10.44 8.85 -1.73
CA ASN A 234 -9.73 7.57 -1.65
C ASN A 234 -8.24 7.77 -1.32
N TYR A 235 -7.87 7.49 -0.08
CA TYR A 235 -6.48 7.17 0.32
C TYR A 235 -6.03 5.78 -0.17
N SER A 236 -6.87 5.07 -0.93
CA SER A 236 -6.51 3.79 -1.55
C SER A 236 -5.63 4.03 -2.79
N PHE A 237 -4.36 3.66 -2.66
CA PHE A 237 -3.36 3.59 -3.72
C PHE A 237 -3.77 2.72 -4.94
N LEU A 238 -4.86 1.94 -4.81
CA LEU A 238 -5.23 0.84 -5.71
C LEU A 238 -6.44 1.14 -6.63
N LEU A 239 -7.00 2.35 -6.66
CA LEU A 239 -8.12 2.73 -7.55
C LEU A 239 -7.76 3.87 -8.51
N ARG A 240 -6.62 3.73 -9.21
CA ARG A 240 -6.21 4.59 -10.33
C ARG A 240 -6.85 4.16 -11.68
N ASP A 241 -8.13 3.78 -11.70
CA ASP A 241 -8.87 3.42 -12.93
C ASP A 241 -9.26 4.67 -13.76
N SER A 242 -8.23 5.42 -14.15
CA SER A 242 -8.31 6.68 -14.89
C SER A 242 -8.62 6.44 -16.38
N THR A 243 -9.82 5.99 -16.65
CA THR A 243 -10.35 5.75 -18.01
C THR A 243 -10.45 7.01 -18.88
N CYS A 244 -10.19 8.21 -18.34
CA CYS A 244 -10.16 9.44 -19.13
C CYS A 244 -9.06 9.45 -20.19
N TRP A 245 -7.95 8.74 -19.97
CA TRP A 245 -6.82 8.62 -20.91
C TRP A 245 -6.86 7.35 -21.78
N SER A 246 -7.89 6.49 -21.65
CA SER A 246 -7.92 5.16 -22.29
C SER A 246 -8.35 5.15 -23.77
N PHE A 247 -8.61 6.33 -24.36
CA PHE A 247 -9.10 6.47 -25.74
C PHE A 247 -7.96 6.86 -26.69
N HIS A 248 -8.17 6.67 -28.00
CA HIS A 248 -7.20 7.09 -29.03
C HIS A 248 -6.78 8.55 -28.82
N HIS A 249 -5.48 8.80 -28.86
CA HIS A 249 -4.78 10.07 -28.57
C HIS A 249 -4.53 10.42 -27.09
N GLY A 250 -4.99 9.64 -26.11
CA GLY A 250 -4.79 9.96 -24.69
C GLY A 250 -3.33 10.23 -24.27
N ALA A 251 -2.35 9.49 -24.80
CA ALA A 251 -0.94 9.76 -24.54
C ALA A 251 -0.42 11.05 -25.21
N THR A 252 -0.79 11.28 -26.47
CA THR A 252 -0.37 12.48 -27.21
C THR A 252 -1.03 13.75 -26.66
N ASP A 253 -2.27 13.64 -26.18
CA ASP A 253 -3.01 14.74 -25.56
C ASP A 253 -2.37 15.11 -24.20
N PHE A 254 -2.02 14.09 -23.40
CA PHE A 254 -1.30 14.25 -22.14
C PHE A 254 0.08 14.91 -22.33
N ASP A 255 0.91 14.41 -23.25
CA ASP A 255 2.22 15.02 -23.50
C ASP A 255 2.13 16.44 -24.06
N SER A 256 1.12 16.73 -24.89
CA SER A 256 0.90 18.07 -25.45
C SER A 256 0.50 19.09 -24.38
N ILE A 257 -0.45 18.74 -23.50
CA ILE A 257 -0.87 19.64 -22.41
C ILE A 257 0.21 19.78 -21.33
N MET A 258 0.94 18.70 -21.01
CA MET A 258 2.07 18.76 -20.08
C MET A 258 3.18 19.65 -20.62
N SER A 259 3.54 19.52 -21.91
CA SER A 259 4.56 20.38 -22.53
C SER A 259 4.14 21.85 -22.53
N LYS A 260 2.89 22.17 -22.86
CA LYS A 260 2.34 23.54 -22.79
C LYS A 260 2.46 24.11 -21.37
N LEU A 261 1.93 23.41 -20.37
CA LEU A 261 1.87 23.88 -18.99
C LEU A 261 3.25 23.94 -18.32
N CYS A 262 4.16 23.00 -18.61
CA CYS A 262 5.52 23.03 -18.07
C CYS A 262 6.36 24.17 -18.68
N CYS A 263 6.19 24.49 -19.96
CA CYS A 263 6.81 25.66 -20.58
C CYS A 263 6.27 26.99 -20.00
N GLU A 264 4.96 27.07 -19.72
CA GLU A 264 4.37 28.24 -19.05
C GLU A 264 4.85 28.36 -17.61
N PHE A 265 4.87 27.26 -16.86
CA PHE A 265 5.40 27.22 -15.50
C PHE A 265 6.89 27.60 -15.44
N GLU A 266 7.70 27.27 -16.45
CA GLU A 266 9.07 27.76 -16.56
C GLU A 266 9.12 29.29 -16.73
N ALA A 267 8.32 29.84 -17.64
CA ALA A 267 8.36 31.25 -18.05
C ALA A 267 7.68 32.25 -17.10
N VAL A 268 6.69 31.83 -16.31
CA VAL A 268 5.92 32.69 -15.39
C VAL A 268 6.69 32.98 -14.10
N HIS A 269 6.56 34.18 -13.55
CA HIS A 269 7.22 34.62 -12.31
C HIS A 269 6.29 35.29 -11.28
N ASP A 270 4.97 35.26 -11.49
CA ASP A 270 3.96 35.82 -10.57
C ASP A 270 3.22 34.72 -9.78
N GLU A 271 2.11 35.08 -9.11
CA GLU A 271 1.33 34.15 -8.29
C GLU A 271 0.75 32.96 -9.08
N THR A 272 0.50 33.12 -10.38
CA THR A 272 -0.03 32.03 -11.23
C THR A 272 0.97 30.88 -11.39
N LYS A 273 2.28 31.12 -11.15
CA LYS A 273 3.30 30.04 -11.10
C LYS A 273 2.95 28.97 -10.05
N PHE A 274 2.34 29.36 -8.94
CA PHE A 274 1.98 28.45 -7.85
C PHE A 274 0.63 27.75 -8.10
N GLU A 275 -0.30 28.39 -8.82
CA GLU A 275 -1.53 27.76 -9.32
C GLU A 275 -1.23 26.70 -10.40
N LEU A 276 -0.21 26.95 -11.22
CA LEU A 276 0.33 25.98 -12.17
C LEU A 276 0.92 24.75 -11.48
N CYS A 277 1.53 24.87 -10.28
CA CYS A 277 2.00 23.70 -9.52
C CYS A 277 0.85 22.71 -9.25
N ASP A 278 -0.30 23.19 -8.79
CA ASP A 278 -1.46 22.34 -8.52
C ASP A 278 -2.15 21.84 -9.80
N THR A 279 -2.24 22.67 -10.84
CA THR A 279 -2.73 22.26 -12.17
C THR A 279 -1.92 21.08 -12.72
N ILE A 280 -0.60 21.22 -12.78
CA ILE A 280 0.31 20.19 -13.29
C ILE A 280 0.26 18.96 -12.40
N ARG A 281 0.23 19.11 -11.06
CA ARG A 281 0.09 18.00 -10.10
C ARG A 281 -1.16 17.17 -10.34
N ILE A 282 -2.31 17.79 -10.59
CA ILE A 282 -3.58 17.09 -10.86
C ILE A 282 -3.50 16.31 -12.17
N ILE A 283 -3.01 16.95 -13.24
CA ILE A 283 -2.90 16.31 -14.57
C ILE A 283 -1.92 15.13 -14.51
N LEU A 284 -0.73 15.34 -13.94
CA LEU A 284 0.31 14.32 -13.78
C LEU A 284 -0.19 13.10 -12.98
N LYS A 285 -0.82 13.31 -11.82
CA LYS A 285 -1.37 12.20 -11.00
C LYS A 285 -2.55 11.48 -11.65
N SER A 286 -3.25 12.11 -12.59
CA SER A 286 -4.35 11.47 -13.33
C SER A 286 -3.87 10.45 -14.37
N TYR A 287 -2.61 10.48 -14.78
CA TYR A 287 -2.06 9.59 -15.80
C TYR A 287 -1.54 8.27 -15.17
N PRO A 288 -1.84 7.08 -15.75
CA PRO A 288 -1.40 5.80 -15.19
C PRO A 288 0.13 5.66 -15.14
N ARG A 289 0.67 5.21 -13.99
CA ARG A 289 2.14 5.12 -13.79
C ARG A 289 2.84 4.23 -14.83
N ILE A 290 2.22 3.13 -15.22
CA ILE A 290 2.71 2.17 -16.23
C ILE A 290 3.01 2.82 -17.60
N ASN A 291 2.44 3.99 -17.90
CA ASN A 291 2.68 4.71 -19.14
C ASN A 291 3.98 5.53 -19.15
N PHE A 292 4.70 5.62 -18.01
CA PHE A 292 6.00 6.29 -17.92
C PHE A 292 7.20 5.32 -18.03
N ASP A 293 6.96 4.00 -17.96
CA ASP A 293 8.04 3.01 -17.91
C ASP A 293 8.91 3.04 -19.18
N GLY A 294 10.18 3.38 -19.01
CA GLY A 294 11.18 3.41 -20.09
C GLY A 294 11.16 4.65 -20.99
N LEU A 295 10.36 5.67 -20.68
CA LEU A 295 10.30 6.94 -21.43
C LEU A 295 10.78 8.11 -20.55
N VAL A 296 11.61 8.99 -21.11
CA VAL A 296 11.98 10.28 -20.49
C VAL A 296 11.13 11.37 -21.16
N PRO A 297 10.13 11.97 -20.48
CA PRO A 297 9.25 12.95 -21.08
C PRO A 297 9.95 14.27 -21.42
N GLN A 298 9.64 14.87 -22.57
CA GLN A 298 10.32 16.09 -23.04
C GLN A 298 10.05 17.33 -22.17
N TRP A 299 8.95 17.35 -21.42
CA TRP A 299 8.58 18.42 -20.50
C TRP A 299 9.28 18.35 -19.13
N LEU A 300 9.98 17.24 -18.85
CA LEU A 300 10.61 16.95 -17.56
C LEU A 300 11.78 17.91 -17.17
N PRO A 301 12.58 18.46 -18.12
CA PRO A 301 13.56 19.51 -17.80
C PRO A 301 12.93 20.86 -17.45
N SER A 302 11.89 21.30 -18.18
CA SER A 302 11.23 22.60 -17.92
C SER A 302 10.58 22.68 -16.54
N ILE A 303 9.93 21.60 -16.11
CA ILE A 303 9.38 21.50 -14.75
C ILE A 303 10.48 21.46 -13.68
N GLN A 304 11.64 20.83 -13.96
CA GLN A 304 12.79 20.86 -13.05
C GLN A 304 13.32 22.28 -12.87
N LYS A 305 13.47 23.03 -13.98
CA LYS A 305 13.95 24.40 -13.96
C LYS A 305 13.00 25.33 -13.23
N GLY A 306 11.69 25.27 -13.52
CA GLY A 306 10.69 26.06 -12.80
C GLY A 306 10.62 25.75 -11.30
N LEU A 307 10.82 24.49 -10.88
CA LEU A 307 10.87 24.10 -9.47
C LEU A 307 12.20 24.49 -8.80
N ARG A 308 13.32 24.46 -9.53
CA ARG A 308 14.61 25.03 -9.08
C ARG A 308 14.47 26.53 -8.81
N ASP A 309 13.89 27.29 -9.75
CA ASP A 309 13.67 28.74 -9.59
C ASP A 309 12.83 29.07 -8.36
N VAL A 310 11.81 28.26 -8.04
CA VAL A 310 10.98 28.42 -6.85
C VAL A 310 11.75 28.01 -5.58
N LEU A 311 12.21 26.76 -5.48
CA LEU A 311 12.73 26.19 -4.23
C LEU A 311 14.14 26.69 -3.86
N LEU A 312 14.90 27.23 -4.81
CA LEU A 312 16.18 27.92 -4.54
C LEU A 312 16.00 29.40 -4.17
N SER A 313 14.79 29.95 -4.34
CA SER A 313 14.44 31.32 -3.98
C SER A 313 13.98 31.44 -2.52
N LYS A 314 14.00 32.67 -1.98
CA LYS A 314 13.47 32.96 -0.64
C LYS A 314 11.96 33.12 -0.69
N ILE A 315 11.24 32.03 -0.43
CA ILE A 315 9.78 31.91 -0.55
C ILE A 315 9.08 31.67 0.79
N GLY A 316 7.77 31.94 0.86
CA GLY A 316 6.91 31.62 2.00
C GLY A 316 6.13 30.30 1.82
N ASN A 317 5.44 29.84 2.87
CA ASN A 317 4.71 28.56 2.87
C ASN A 317 3.72 28.43 1.69
N THR A 318 2.92 29.47 1.43
CA THR A 318 1.94 29.50 0.31
C THR A 318 2.55 29.26 -1.07
N GLN A 319 3.85 29.52 -1.24
CA GLN A 319 4.60 29.35 -2.48
C GLN A 319 5.40 28.02 -2.48
N ARG A 320 5.93 27.66 -1.31
CA ARG A 320 6.72 26.45 -1.08
C ARG A 320 5.88 25.17 -1.14
N ASP A 321 4.71 25.18 -0.51
CA ASP A 321 3.93 23.96 -0.29
C ASP A 321 3.38 23.38 -1.60
N PRO A 322 2.86 24.17 -2.57
CA PRO A 322 2.50 23.67 -3.90
C PRO A 322 3.71 23.10 -4.65
N ALA A 323 4.90 23.73 -4.52
CA ALA A 323 6.12 23.27 -5.17
C ALA A 323 6.63 21.93 -4.61
N ILE A 324 6.62 21.73 -3.28
CA ILE A 324 6.96 20.45 -2.65
C ILE A 324 5.97 19.36 -3.08
N LYS A 325 4.66 19.65 -3.08
CA LYS A 325 3.62 18.73 -3.54
C LYS A 325 3.76 18.35 -5.01
N LEU A 326 4.23 19.28 -5.86
CA LEU A 326 4.52 18.99 -7.26
C LEU A 326 5.79 18.12 -7.40
N VAL A 327 6.88 18.43 -6.67
CA VAL A 327 8.09 17.58 -6.65
C VAL A 327 7.75 16.14 -6.30
N ALA A 328 6.96 15.91 -5.25
CA ALA A 328 6.54 14.56 -4.86
C ALA A 328 5.79 13.83 -5.99
N ALA A 329 4.91 14.54 -6.71
CA ALA A 329 4.18 13.98 -7.85
C ALA A 329 5.09 13.68 -9.07
N VAL A 330 6.14 14.47 -9.29
CA VAL A 330 7.13 14.21 -10.36
C VAL A 330 8.00 13.00 -10.01
N VAL A 331 8.52 12.91 -8.77
CA VAL A 331 9.27 11.73 -8.30
C VAL A 331 8.43 10.44 -8.39
N GLU A 332 7.12 10.52 -8.10
CA GLU A 332 6.18 9.41 -8.24
C GLU A 332 6.03 8.92 -9.70
N ALA A 333 6.19 9.82 -10.67
CA ALA A 333 6.02 9.55 -12.10
C ALA A 333 7.33 9.21 -12.85
N SER A 334 8.45 9.87 -12.54
CA SER A 334 9.70 9.82 -13.33
C SER A 334 10.92 9.27 -12.57
N ASP A 335 10.72 8.75 -11.35
CA ASP A 335 11.78 8.33 -10.41
C ASP A 335 12.65 9.50 -9.89
N PHE A 336 13.45 9.24 -8.84
CA PHE A 336 14.19 10.28 -8.11
C PHE A 336 15.47 10.77 -8.80
N ASP A 337 16.00 10.05 -9.80
CA ASP A 337 17.21 10.44 -10.54
C ASP A 337 17.05 11.83 -11.19
N TRP A 338 15.82 12.21 -11.55
CA TRP A 338 15.45 13.55 -12.01
C TRP A 338 15.75 14.68 -11.01
N VAL A 339 15.75 14.40 -9.70
CA VAL A 339 16.13 15.40 -8.68
C VAL A 339 17.65 15.60 -8.65
N LEU A 340 18.41 14.58 -9.04
CA LEU A 340 19.88 14.54 -9.04
C LEU A 340 20.49 14.98 -10.37
N SER A 341 19.75 14.87 -11.48
CA SER A 341 20.22 15.32 -12.79
C SER A 341 20.43 16.83 -12.81
N ASP A 342 21.69 17.25 -12.90
CA ASP A 342 22.09 18.65 -13.00
C ASP A 342 22.70 18.89 -14.39
N GLU A 343 22.05 19.73 -15.20
CA GLU A 343 22.63 20.23 -16.47
C GLU A 343 23.76 21.27 -16.23
N SER A 344 24.01 21.62 -14.97
CA SER A 344 25.05 22.57 -14.57
C SER A 344 26.47 21.98 -14.73
N ASN A 345 27.31 22.66 -15.51
CA ASN A 345 28.71 22.29 -15.75
C ASN A 345 29.64 22.58 -14.54
N THR A 346 29.11 23.15 -13.47
CA THR A 346 29.79 23.64 -12.27
C THR A 346 29.66 22.63 -11.13
N GLU A 347 30.79 22.11 -10.67
CA GLU A 347 30.85 21.10 -9.59
C GLU A 347 30.18 21.55 -8.27
N GLN A 348 30.10 22.86 -8.03
CA GLN A 348 29.44 23.47 -6.87
C GLN A 348 27.90 23.53 -6.95
N GLU A 349 27.30 23.30 -8.11
CA GLU A 349 25.84 23.38 -8.30
C GLU A 349 25.17 22.00 -8.38
N ARG A 350 25.95 20.95 -8.70
CA ARG A 350 25.48 19.56 -8.73
C ARG A 350 24.88 19.14 -7.39
N GLY A 351 23.63 18.68 -7.43
CA GLY A 351 22.91 18.20 -6.24
C GLY A 351 22.48 19.31 -5.28
N LYS A 352 22.69 20.59 -5.60
CA LYS A 352 22.23 21.72 -4.79
C LYS A 352 20.70 21.75 -4.67
N PHE A 353 19.99 21.42 -5.75
CA PHE A 353 18.53 21.27 -5.76
C PHE A 353 18.07 20.16 -4.80
N PHE A 354 18.67 18.97 -4.91
CA PHE A 354 18.45 17.85 -3.99
C PHE A 354 18.67 18.22 -2.53
N MET A 355 19.82 18.81 -2.18
CA MET A 355 20.16 19.15 -0.80
C MET A 355 19.20 20.18 -0.19
N ILE A 356 18.79 21.19 -0.96
CA ILE A 356 17.84 22.22 -0.50
C ILE A 356 16.43 21.64 -0.38
N LEU A 357 15.97 20.86 -1.36
CA LEU A 357 14.69 20.15 -1.29
C LEU A 357 14.62 19.26 -0.03
N LEU A 358 15.62 18.41 0.19
CA LEU A 358 15.66 17.50 1.33
C LEU A 358 15.64 18.27 2.65
N ASN A 359 16.43 19.34 2.77
CA ASN A 359 16.43 20.17 3.98
C ASN A 359 15.08 20.86 4.22
N LEU A 360 14.44 21.42 3.19
CA LEU A 360 13.10 22.02 3.29
C LEU A 360 12.04 21.00 3.74
N VAL A 361 12.09 19.79 3.17
CA VAL A 361 11.16 18.70 3.48
C VAL A 361 11.38 18.15 4.89
N CYS A 362 12.62 17.94 5.32
CA CYS A 362 12.93 17.52 6.69
C CYS A 362 12.51 18.56 7.73
N ILE A 363 12.76 19.86 7.46
CA ILE A 363 12.27 20.95 8.30
C ILE A 363 10.75 20.87 8.42
N GLU A 364 10.02 20.69 7.32
CA GLU A 364 8.55 20.67 7.38
C GLU A 364 8.00 19.46 8.16
N VAL A 365 8.59 18.27 8.01
CA VAL A 365 8.22 17.11 8.82
C VAL A 365 8.45 17.37 10.31
N ILE A 366 9.59 17.97 10.68
CA ILE A 366 9.89 18.33 12.07
C ILE A 366 8.89 19.37 12.60
N MET A 367 8.67 20.46 11.86
CA MET A 367 7.71 21.52 12.23
C MET A 367 6.28 20.97 12.41
N HIS A 368 5.88 19.97 11.64
CA HIS A 368 4.60 19.31 11.84
C HIS A 368 4.60 18.38 13.06
N LEU A 369 5.56 17.47 13.18
CA LEU A 369 5.55 16.44 14.23
C LEU A 369 5.82 17.01 15.63
N ASP A 370 6.68 18.03 15.76
CA ASP A 370 7.05 18.60 17.06
C ASP A 370 6.10 19.72 17.52
N GLU A 371 5.55 20.54 16.60
CA GLU A 371 4.79 21.75 16.97
C GLU A 371 3.26 21.63 16.82
N LYS A 372 2.74 20.73 15.97
CA LYS A 372 1.30 20.62 15.66
C LYS A 372 0.64 19.46 16.40
N LYS A 373 -0.68 19.54 16.59
CA LYS A 373 -1.48 18.40 17.07
C LYS A 373 -2.00 17.56 15.90
N LEU A 374 -2.33 16.29 16.16
CA LEU A 374 -2.82 15.35 15.15
C LEU A 374 -3.99 15.90 14.32
N GLU A 375 -4.94 16.61 14.94
CA GLU A 375 -6.09 17.20 14.22
C GLU A 375 -5.66 18.28 13.21
N GLN A 376 -4.58 19.01 13.51
CA GLN A 376 -4.00 20.02 12.63
C GLN A 376 -3.15 19.35 11.53
N MET A 377 -2.40 18.30 11.86
CA MET A 377 -1.64 17.52 10.87
C MET A 377 -2.57 16.87 9.84
N ILE A 378 -3.76 16.39 10.24
CA ILE A 378 -4.74 15.81 9.32
C ILE A 378 -5.26 16.84 8.31
N TYR A 379 -5.48 18.10 8.72
CA TYR A 379 -5.89 19.18 7.81
C TYR A 379 -4.83 19.49 6.73
N GLU A 380 -3.55 19.36 7.09
CA GLU A 380 -2.41 19.64 6.20
C GLU A 380 -1.75 18.37 5.64
N SER A 381 -2.43 17.22 5.77
CA SER A 381 -1.89 15.88 5.46
C SER A 381 -1.33 15.75 4.03
N ASP A 382 -1.95 16.42 3.06
CA ASP A 382 -1.51 16.56 1.67
C ASP A 382 -0.04 17.00 1.53
N LEU A 383 0.45 17.87 2.42
CA LEU A 383 1.84 18.34 2.44
C LEU A 383 2.74 17.33 3.16
N VAL A 384 2.31 16.86 4.34
CA VAL A 384 3.08 15.93 5.17
C VAL A 384 3.35 14.62 4.43
N VAL A 385 2.35 14.07 3.72
CA VAL A 385 2.50 12.87 2.89
C VAL A 385 3.43 13.12 1.70
N ALA A 386 3.35 14.28 1.05
CA ALA A 386 4.29 14.65 -0.02
C ALA A 386 5.74 14.75 0.52
N CYS A 387 5.92 15.29 1.72
CA CYS A 387 7.20 15.36 2.40
C CYS A 387 7.77 13.96 2.71
N PHE A 388 7.00 13.06 3.32
CA PHE A 388 7.45 11.69 3.57
C PHE A 388 7.81 10.97 2.27
N TYR A 389 7.00 11.10 1.22
CA TYR A 389 7.27 10.50 -0.08
C TYR A 389 8.59 10.99 -0.71
N VAL A 390 8.94 12.27 -0.51
CA VAL A 390 10.24 12.81 -0.96
C VAL A 390 11.41 12.29 -0.12
N ILE A 391 11.24 12.08 1.19
CA ILE A 391 12.28 11.46 2.04
C ILE A 391 12.51 10.00 1.62
N GLU A 392 11.44 9.22 1.50
CA GLU A 392 11.48 7.81 1.11
C GLU A 392 12.08 7.65 -0.30
N GLY A 393 11.49 8.33 -1.29
CA GLY A 393 11.87 8.20 -2.69
C GLY A 393 13.22 8.80 -3.03
N VAL A 394 13.59 9.95 -2.44
CA VAL A 394 14.79 10.70 -2.85
C VAL A 394 15.96 10.55 -1.87
N ALA A 395 15.72 10.51 -0.55
CA ALA A 395 16.83 10.43 0.41
C ALA A 395 17.34 8.99 0.58
N LEU A 396 16.44 8.04 0.88
CA LEU A 396 16.83 6.66 1.16
C LEU A 396 17.36 5.94 -0.10
N LYS A 397 16.66 6.07 -1.23
CA LYS A 397 17.04 5.42 -2.49
C LYS A 397 18.34 5.99 -3.09
N ASN A 398 18.59 7.30 -2.97
CA ASN A 398 19.86 7.91 -3.36
C ASN A 398 21.02 7.49 -2.44
N ALA A 399 20.80 7.48 -1.12
CA ALA A 399 21.80 7.02 -0.17
C ALA A 399 22.19 5.55 -0.45
N PHE A 400 21.20 4.69 -0.71
CA PHE A 400 21.42 3.32 -1.16
C PHE A 400 22.21 3.25 -2.47
N ASN A 401 21.78 3.94 -3.54
CA ASN A 401 22.50 3.90 -4.84
C ASN A 401 23.95 4.41 -4.70
N THR A 402 24.18 5.43 -3.86
CA THR A 402 25.52 5.94 -3.56
C THR A 402 26.37 4.94 -2.78
N ILE A 403 25.80 4.27 -1.77
CA ILE A 403 26.43 3.19 -1.00
C ILE A 403 26.79 2.01 -1.90
N MET A 404 25.86 1.60 -2.77
CA MET A 404 26.04 0.51 -3.73
C MET A 404 27.15 0.83 -4.72
N LYS A 405 27.12 2.03 -5.32
CA LYS A 405 28.17 2.48 -6.22
C LYS A 405 29.53 2.54 -5.51
N PHE A 406 29.59 3.09 -4.30
CA PHE A 406 30.83 3.10 -3.52
C PHE A 406 31.36 1.68 -3.30
N LEU A 407 30.51 0.71 -2.95
CA LEU A 407 30.93 -0.69 -2.79
C LEU A 407 31.39 -1.32 -4.11
N GLN A 408 30.74 -1.01 -5.24
CA GLN A 408 31.16 -1.49 -6.55
C GLN A 408 32.50 -0.88 -6.98
N ASP A 409 32.68 0.43 -6.81
CA ASP A 409 33.94 1.14 -7.08
C ASP A 409 35.06 0.64 -6.13
N PHE A 410 34.74 0.32 -4.87
CA PHE A 410 35.68 -0.22 -3.88
C PHE A 410 36.10 -1.68 -4.16
N LEU A 411 35.28 -2.44 -4.91
CA LEU A 411 35.55 -3.82 -5.33
C LEU A 411 36.10 -3.92 -6.76
N SER A 412 36.22 -2.81 -7.50
CA SER A 412 36.59 -2.85 -8.93
C SER A 412 38.01 -3.39 -9.19
N ASP A 413 38.92 -3.17 -8.23
CA ASP A 413 40.30 -3.68 -8.26
C ASP A 413 40.45 -5.10 -7.64
N GLY A 414 39.33 -5.74 -7.29
CA GLY A 414 39.26 -7.03 -6.61
C GLY A 414 39.01 -6.91 -5.10
N ASP A 415 39.00 -8.04 -4.40
CA ASP A 415 38.70 -8.16 -2.96
C ASP A 415 39.78 -7.44 -2.09
N PRO A 416 39.50 -6.27 -1.48
CA PRO A 416 40.53 -5.47 -0.83
C PRO A 416 40.82 -5.96 0.59
N ILE A 417 42.10 -6.12 0.92
CA ILE A 417 42.55 -6.52 2.26
C ILE A 417 42.65 -5.27 3.14
N ILE A 418 41.56 -4.95 3.85
CA ILE A 418 41.52 -3.81 4.78
C ILE A 418 42.36 -4.11 6.03
N THR A 419 43.52 -3.48 6.14
CA THR A 419 44.38 -3.54 7.33
C THR A 419 44.13 -2.40 8.32
N ASP A 420 43.59 -1.27 7.89
CA ASP A 420 43.30 -0.14 8.78
C ASP A 420 41.99 -0.34 9.54
N VAL A 421 42.02 -0.04 10.85
CA VAL A 421 40.85 -0.25 11.72
C VAL A 421 39.73 0.73 11.39
N LYS A 422 40.02 2.01 11.10
CA LYS A 422 38.99 3.02 10.80
C LYS A 422 38.30 2.72 9.48
N GLU A 423 39.07 2.34 8.46
CA GLU A 423 38.55 1.89 7.17
C GLU A 423 37.62 0.67 7.34
N ARG A 424 38.03 -0.32 8.14
CA ARG A 424 37.19 -1.49 8.44
C ARG A 424 35.89 -1.09 9.16
N TYR A 425 35.94 -0.14 10.10
CA TYR A 425 34.75 0.40 10.75
C TYR A 425 33.83 1.15 9.78
N PHE A 426 34.38 1.93 8.86
CA PHE A 426 33.63 2.65 7.84
C PHE A 426 32.89 1.68 6.91
N VAL A 427 33.56 0.65 6.40
CA VAL A 427 32.93 -0.40 5.60
C VAL A 427 31.86 -1.16 6.39
N CYS A 428 32.09 -1.49 7.67
CA CYS A 428 31.05 -2.09 8.51
C CYS A 428 29.83 -1.17 8.70
N ALA A 429 30.03 0.15 8.80
CA ALA A 429 28.91 1.11 8.89
C ALA A 429 28.09 1.15 7.59
N ILE A 430 28.76 1.16 6.43
CA ILE A 430 28.14 1.08 5.11
C ILE A 430 27.31 -0.19 4.97
N ILE A 431 27.88 -1.35 5.30
CA ILE A 431 27.16 -2.64 5.24
C ILE A 431 25.96 -2.66 6.19
N ARG A 432 26.05 -2.03 7.38
CA ARG A 432 24.92 -1.97 8.33
C ARG A 432 23.74 -1.14 7.80
N VAL A 433 23.99 -0.02 7.13
CA VAL A 433 22.93 0.78 6.49
C VAL A 433 22.32 0.02 5.30
N LEU A 434 23.18 -0.60 4.48
CA LEU A 434 22.75 -1.42 3.34
C LEU A 434 21.90 -2.63 3.79
N ALA A 435 22.29 -3.30 4.87
CA ALA A 435 21.57 -4.44 5.42
C ALA A 435 20.17 -4.07 5.98
N ALA A 436 20.01 -2.86 6.51
CA ALA A 436 18.70 -2.36 6.93
C ALA A 436 17.78 -2.14 5.73
N TRP A 437 18.28 -1.52 4.64
CA TRP A 437 17.50 -1.34 3.41
C TRP A 437 17.14 -2.67 2.74
N LEU A 438 18.08 -3.60 2.64
CA LEU A 438 17.85 -4.96 2.10
C LEU A 438 16.89 -5.83 2.95
N ALA A 439 16.50 -5.37 4.15
CA ALA A 439 15.47 -6.01 4.95
C ALA A 439 14.05 -5.51 4.61
N GLU A 440 13.92 -4.32 4.01
CA GLU A 440 12.63 -3.71 3.67
C GLU A 440 12.33 -3.81 2.17
N GLU A 441 13.34 -3.61 1.31
CA GLU A 441 13.21 -3.68 -0.15
C GLU A 441 14.28 -4.61 -0.73
N THR A 442 13.81 -5.63 -1.46
CA THR A 442 14.66 -6.73 -1.98
C THR A 442 14.55 -6.89 -3.49
N SER A 443 13.60 -6.21 -4.13
CA SER A 443 13.33 -6.34 -5.56
C SER A 443 14.11 -5.35 -6.42
N ALA A 444 14.45 -4.18 -5.87
CA ALA A 444 15.16 -3.13 -6.58
C ALA A 444 16.67 -3.41 -6.70
N SER A 445 17.25 -3.12 -7.87
CA SER A 445 18.71 -3.19 -8.12
C SER A 445 19.37 -4.56 -7.86
N ARG A 446 18.63 -5.67 -7.98
CA ARG A 446 19.11 -7.05 -7.73
C ARG A 446 20.50 -7.38 -8.30
N GLU A 447 20.76 -7.05 -9.57
CA GLU A 447 22.06 -7.32 -10.20
C GLU A 447 23.22 -6.60 -9.48
N ASN A 448 23.00 -5.35 -9.07
CA ASN A 448 23.97 -4.60 -8.27
C ASN A 448 24.16 -5.24 -6.89
N VAL A 449 23.07 -5.65 -6.22
CA VAL A 449 23.12 -6.34 -4.92
C VAL A 449 23.93 -7.63 -5.02
N TYR A 450 23.66 -8.49 -6.01
CA TYR A 450 24.40 -9.74 -6.21
C TYR A 450 25.90 -9.50 -6.50
N SER A 451 26.27 -8.38 -7.14
CA SER A 451 27.67 -8.05 -7.43
C SER A 451 28.51 -7.76 -6.17
N VAL A 452 27.91 -7.19 -5.11
CA VAL A 452 28.60 -6.84 -3.86
C VAL A 452 28.36 -7.85 -2.71
N LEU A 453 27.31 -8.67 -2.83
CA LEU A 453 26.90 -9.65 -1.81
C LEU A 453 28.02 -10.59 -1.33
N PRO A 454 28.93 -11.12 -2.20
CA PRO A 454 29.99 -12.01 -1.74
C PRO A 454 30.91 -11.35 -0.69
N TYR A 455 31.29 -10.09 -0.94
CA TYR A 455 32.14 -9.32 -0.04
C TYR A 455 31.43 -8.98 1.28
N ILE A 456 30.14 -8.66 1.22
CA ILE A 456 29.29 -8.41 2.39
C ILE A 456 29.25 -9.63 3.30
N LEU A 457 28.97 -10.82 2.75
CA LEU A 457 28.86 -12.08 3.51
C LEU A 457 30.20 -12.51 4.14
N LYS A 458 31.30 -12.31 3.40
CA LYS A 458 32.67 -12.52 3.90
C LYS A 458 32.99 -11.58 5.06
N THR A 459 32.74 -10.28 4.90
CA THR A 459 32.95 -9.27 5.95
C THR A 459 32.08 -9.51 7.19
N ALA A 460 30.84 -9.95 7.00
CA ALA A 460 29.95 -10.35 8.08
C ALA A 460 30.50 -11.56 8.87
N SER A 461 31.03 -12.58 8.17
CA SER A 461 31.69 -13.73 8.80
C SER A 461 32.96 -13.33 9.56
N ASP A 462 33.81 -12.49 8.96
CA ASP A 462 35.08 -12.04 9.54
C ASP A 462 34.88 -11.13 10.77
N THR A 463 33.82 -10.32 10.80
CA THR A 463 33.48 -9.52 12.00
C THR A 463 32.92 -10.38 13.12
N PHE A 464 32.07 -11.37 12.80
CA PHE A 464 31.56 -12.32 13.79
C PHE A 464 32.70 -13.13 14.46
N GLU A 465 33.56 -13.81 13.69
CA GLU A 465 34.60 -14.68 14.28
C GLU A 465 35.61 -13.89 15.14
N VAL A 466 35.86 -12.61 14.82
CA VAL A 466 36.69 -11.71 15.65
C VAL A 466 36.04 -11.39 17.00
N GLN A 467 34.74 -11.12 17.05
CA GLN A 467 34.04 -10.77 18.31
C GLN A 467 33.69 -11.99 19.17
N LYS A 468 33.36 -13.10 18.51
CA LYS A 468 32.81 -14.33 19.11
C LYS A 468 33.58 -14.81 20.35
N LEU A 469 34.90 -15.00 20.23
CA LEU A 469 35.69 -15.56 21.33
C LEU A 469 35.72 -14.64 22.55
N GLU A 470 35.72 -13.32 22.35
CA GLU A 470 35.81 -12.36 23.44
C GLU A 470 34.46 -12.21 24.17
N LYS A 471 33.35 -12.07 23.43
CA LYS A 471 32.01 -12.04 24.04
C LYS A 471 31.70 -13.33 24.79
N LEU A 472 32.12 -14.49 24.25
CA LEU A 472 31.98 -15.76 24.95
C LEU A 472 32.79 -15.78 26.26
N ARG A 473 34.02 -15.24 26.31
CA ARG A 473 34.81 -15.15 27.55
C ARG A 473 34.17 -14.27 28.62
N SER A 474 33.45 -13.20 28.24
CA SER A 474 32.80 -12.30 29.20
C SER A 474 31.47 -12.82 29.79
N LEU A 475 31.03 -14.03 29.44
CA LEU A 475 29.75 -14.58 29.89
C LEU A 475 29.75 -15.00 31.37
N PRO A 476 28.67 -14.70 32.14
CA PRO A 476 28.55 -15.10 33.54
C PRO A 476 28.49 -16.63 33.72
N GLY A 477 28.88 -17.11 34.90
CA GLY A 477 28.74 -18.52 35.30
C GLY A 477 29.73 -19.52 34.70
N ARG A 478 30.73 -19.07 33.91
CA ARG A 478 31.68 -19.92 33.14
C ARG A 478 32.71 -20.75 33.95
N GLY A 479 32.37 -21.20 35.16
CA GLY A 479 33.21 -22.08 35.98
C GLY A 479 33.01 -23.59 35.80
N LYS A 480 32.11 -24.04 34.90
CA LYS A 480 31.65 -25.45 34.85
C LYS A 480 31.60 -26.13 33.47
N SER A 481 31.88 -25.45 32.36
CA SER A 481 31.83 -26.03 31.00
C SER A 481 33.22 -26.21 30.37
N ASN A 482 33.62 -27.47 30.16
CA ASN A 482 34.91 -27.83 29.55
C ASN A 482 34.91 -27.55 28.03
N PHE A 483 35.53 -26.46 27.61
CA PHE A 483 35.80 -26.15 26.20
C PHE A 483 37.29 -26.34 25.83
N SER A 484 37.86 -27.50 26.19
CA SER A 484 39.28 -27.85 26.02
C SER A 484 39.80 -27.95 24.58
N ASN A 485 39.03 -27.53 23.58
CA ASN A 485 39.35 -27.63 22.15
C ASN A 485 39.62 -26.27 21.47
N PHE A 486 39.71 -25.17 22.24
CA PHE A 486 40.20 -23.88 21.74
C PHE A 486 41.54 -23.56 22.42
N SER A 487 42.64 -23.79 21.71
CA SER A 487 44.01 -23.77 22.23
C SER A 487 44.46 -22.41 22.77
N GLU A 488 45.09 -22.41 23.95
CA GLU A 488 45.57 -21.22 24.67
C GLU A 488 46.74 -20.48 23.99
N GLU A 489 47.42 -21.10 23.01
CA GLU A 489 48.69 -20.59 22.45
C GLU A 489 48.58 -19.19 21.80
N THR A 490 47.41 -18.78 21.32
CA THR A 490 47.20 -17.44 20.73
C THR A 490 47.02 -16.33 21.78
N VAL A 491 46.81 -16.67 23.06
CA VAL A 491 46.30 -15.73 24.10
C VAL A 491 47.39 -14.89 24.77
N LEU A 492 48.65 -15.33 24.74
CA LEU A 492 49.75 -14.63 25.41
C LEU A 492 50.20 -13.33 24.71
N ALA A 493 49.68 -13.01 23.53
CA ALA A 493 50.09 -11.85 22.74
C ALA A 493 49.27 -10.56 22.98
N SER A 494 48.05 -10.62 23.55
CA SER A 494 47.08 -9.53 23.44
C SER A 494 46.91 -8.61 24.67
N LYS A 495 47.69 -8.79 25.75
CA LYS A 495 47.43 -8.09 27.04
C LYS A 495 47.71 -6.58 27.09
N ASN A 496 48.22 -5.94 26.03
CA ASN A 496 48.81 -4.59 26.09
C ASN A 496 48.20 -3.50 25.18
N GLN A 497 47.07 -3.72 24.49
CA GLN A 497 46.35 -2.65 23.78
C GLN A 497 44.82 -2.83 23.85
N PRO A 498 44.04 -1.75 23.91
CA PRO A 498 42.59 -1.82 23.72
C PRO A 498 42.29 -2.14 22.25
N VAL A 499 41.98 -3.40 21.97
CA VAL A 499 41.60 -3.83 20.61
C VAL A 499 40.17 -3.33 20.35
N ILE A 500 40.05 -2.34 19.48
CA ILE A 500 38.77 -1.76 19.08
C ILE A 500 38.16 -2.69 18.02
N HIS A 501 37.27 -3.60 18.45
CA HIS A 501 36.72 -4.68 17.60
C HIS A 501 35.57 -4.21 16.70
N PRO A 502 35.68 -4.31 15.36
CA PRO A 502 34.63 -3.89 14.42
C PRO A 502 33.30 -4.59 14.72
N PRO A 503 32.15 -3.92 14.56
CA PRO A 503 30.85 -4.43 15.00
C PRO A 503 30.48 -5.73 14.27
N ASP A 504 29.82 -6.66 14.99
CA ASP A 504 29.18 -7.85 14.40
C ASP A 504 28.19 -7.40 13.32
N THR A 505 28.62 -7.52 12.07
CA THR A 505 27.87 -7.05 10.91
C THR A 505 26.86 -8.10 10.45
N LEU A 506 27.10 -9.38 10.78
CA LEU A 506 26.17 -10.48 10.55
C LEU A 506 24.86 -10.27 11.32
N ARG A 507 24.91 -9.69 12.53
CA ARG A 507 23.71 -9.36 13.32
C ARG A 507 22.70 -8.47 12.57
N PHE A 508 23.21 -7.51 11.80
CA PHE A 508 22.40 -6.55 11.04
C PHE A 508 21.94 -7.12 9.70
N LEU A 509 22.69 -8.08 9.14
CA LEU A 509 22.36 -8.75 7.90
C LEU A 509 21.30 -9.85 8.06
N LEU A 510 21.07 -10.37 9.27
CA LEU A 510 20.08 -11.44 9.53
C LEU A 510 18.68 -11.17 8.92
N PRO A 511 18.04 -9.99 9.07
CA PRO A 511 16.71 -9.76 8.48
C PRO A 511 16.73 -9.79 6.95
N ALA A 512 17.72 -9.16 6.32
CA ALA A 512 17.91 -9.22 4.87
C ALA A 512 18.14 -10.65 4.36
N LEU A 513 18.87 -11.48 5.12
CA LEU A 513 19.13 -12.88 4.77
C LEU A 513 17.85 -13.73 4.70
N CYS A 514 16.80 -13.42 5.45
CA CYS A 514 15.52 -14.12 5.34
C CYS A 514 14.94 -14.05 3.93
N HIS A 515 15.10 -12.90 3.26
CA HIS A 515 14.63 -12.67 1.90
C HIS A 515 15.67 -13.07 0.85
N LEU A 516 16.93 -12.65 1.04
CA LEU A 516 18.03 -12.96 0.11
C LEU A 516 18.25 -14.45 -0.12
N VAL A 517 17.90 -15.31 0.83
CA VAL A 517 17.99 -16.77 0.67
C VAL A 517 16.83 -17.37 -0.13
N THR A 518 15.69 -16.69 -0.31
CA THR A 518 14.62 -17.19 -1.19
C THR A 518 14.93 -16.97 -2.68
N GLU A 519 15.78 -16.00 -3.00
CA GLU A 519 16.21 -15.69 -4.37
C GLU A 519 17.34 -16.61 -4.86
N GLU A 520 17.15 -17.26 -6.02
CA GLU A 520 18.10 -18.23 -6.60
C GLU A 520 19.57 -17.75 -6.65
N PRO A 521 19.90 -16.56 -7.22
CA PRO A 521 21.30 -16.18 -7.43
C PRO A 521 22.01 -15.87 -6.11
N SER A 522 21.30 -15.18 -5.21
CA SER A 522 21.79 -14.84 -3.87
C SER A 522 21.93 -16.09 -2.99
N ARG A 523 20.98 -17.03 -3.06
CA ARG A 523 21.10 -18.32 -2.34
C ARG A 523 22.30 -19.12 -2.80
N GLN A 524 22.62 -19.15 -4.10
CA GLN A 524 23.82 -19.83 -4.60
C GLN A 524 25.10 -19.19 -4.02
N ILE A 525 25.23 -17.86 -4.07
CA ILE A 525 26.35 -17.12 -3.44
C ILE A 525 26.47 -17.45 -1.95
N PHE A 526 25.35 -17.50 -1.24
CA PHE A 526 25.29 -17.84 0.19
C PHE A 526 25.79 -19.27 0.47
N LEU A 527 25.44 -20.24 -0.37
CA LEU A 527 25.88 -21.62 -0.25
C LEU A 527 27.37 -21.80 -0.60
N ASP A 528 27.84 -21.16 -1.68
CA ASP A 528 29.23 -21.22 -2.14
C ASP A 528 30.20 -20.66 -1.10
N LEU A 529 29.82 -19.58 -0.43
CA LEU A 529 30.57 -18.99 0.70
C LEU A 529 30.40 -19.73 2.03
N LYS A 530 29.65 -20.85 2.05
CA LYS A 530 29.35 -21.66 3.24
C LYS A 530 28.72 -20.88 4.40
N MET A 531 27.90 -19.87 4.09
CA MET A 531 27.25 -19.07 5.12
C MET A 531 26.31 -19.88 6.02
N HIS A 532 25.84 -21.03 5.55
CA HIS A 532 25.11 -22.02 6.35
C HIS A 532 25.93 -22.57 7.53
N ASP A 533 27.24 -22.80 7.37
CA ASP A 533 28.15 -23.18 8.46
C ASP A 533 28.37 -22.00 9.43
N THR A 534 28.47 -20.78 8.90
CA THR A 534 28.57 -19.56 9.71
C THR A 534 27.30 -19.36 10.55
N LEU A 535 26.11 -19.54 9.98
CA LEU A 535 24.84 -19.44 10.71
C LEU A 535 24.71 -20.52 11.81
N TYR A 536 25.16 -21.75 11.57
CA TYR A 536 25.19 -22.79 12.63
C TYR A 536 26.10 -22.40 13.81
N LYS A 537 27.30 -21.89 13.52
CA LYS A 537 28.19 -21.34 14.55
C LYS A 537 27.55 -20.15 15.28
N TYR A 538 26.80 -19.32 14.56
CA TYR A 538 26.15 -18.12 15.09
C TYR A 538 24.95 -18.45 15.98
N ALA A 539 24.16 -19.47 15.62
CA ALA A 539 23.12 -20.03 16.48
C ALA A 539 23.71 -20.62 17.77
N SER A 540 24.79 -21.40 17.66
CA SER A 540 25.50 -21.95 18.82
C SER A 540 26.05 -20.86 19.76
N TYR A 541 26.51 -19.75 19.18
CA TYR A 541 26.99 -18.57 19.89
C TYR A 541 25.86 -17.84 20.63
N HIS A 542 24.76 -17.50 19.96
CA HIS A 542 23.60 -16.84 20.59
C HIS A 542 22.92 -17.74 21.63
N TRP A 543 22.89 -19.06 21.43
CA TRP A 543 22.42 -19.99 22.46
C TRP A 543 23.29 -19.95 23.71
N SER A 544 24.61 -19.87 23.56
CA SER A 544 25.54 -19.76 24.69
C SER A 544 25.33 -18.47 25.49
N ILE A 545 24.98 -17.37 24.82
CA ILE A 545 24.64 -16.08 25.46
C ILE A 545 23.30 -16.21 26.21
N PHE A 546 22.27 -16.71 25.52
CA PHE A 546 20.94 -16.94 26.08
C PHE A 546 20.99 -17.80 27.34
N GLU A 547 21.60 -18.99 27.27
CA GLU A 547 21.69 -19.94 28.38
C GLU A 547 22.45 -19.34 29.57
N SER A 548 23.61 -18.71 29.33
CA SER A 548 24.44 -18.11 30.38
C SER A 548 23.73 -16.99 31.14
N TYR A 549 23.11 -16.02 30.45
CA TYR A 549 22.39 -14.94 31.12
C TYR A 549 21.08 -15.43 31.76
N LYS A 550 20.39 -16.40 31.16
CA LYS A 550 19.20 -17.02 31.76
C LYS A 550 19.54 -17.70 33.08
N THR A 551 20.54 -18.59 33.09
CA THR A 551 20.97 -19.27 34.31
C THR A 551 21.47 -18.29 35.37
N TRP A 552 22.18 -17.23 34.99
CA TRP A 552 22.62 -16.19 35.93
C TRP A 552 21.43 -15.47 36.59
N LEU A 553 20.38 -15.12 35.84
CA LEU A 553 19.15 -14.53 36.40
C LEU A 553 18.39 -15.53 37.29
N GLU A 554 18.33 -16.81 36.92
CA GLU A 554 17.68 -17.86 37.70
C GLU A 554 18.43 -18.15 39.02
N GLU A 555 19.76 -18.26 38.99
CA GLU A 555 20.61 -18.41 40.18
C GLU A 555 20.46 -17.19 41.11
N ARG A 556 20.40 -15.98 40.55
CA ARG A 556 20.17 -14.76 41.32
C ARG A 556 18.81 -14.75 42.01
N ALA A 557 17.72 -14.98 41.28
CA ALA A 557 16.37 -15.02 41.84
C ALA A 557 16.24 -16.11 42.93
N HIS A 558 16.93 -17.24 42.75
CA HIS A 558 17.00 -18.27 43.78
C HIS A 558 17.72 -17.80 45.06
N ASN A 559 18.88 -17.14 44.93
CA ASN A 559 19.63 -16.60 46.07
C ASN A 559 18.89 -15.47 46.81
N GLU A 560 18.14 -14.62 46.08
CA GLU A 560 17.25 -13.61 46.68
C GLU A 560 16.09 -14.27 47.46
N SER A 561 15.52 -15.36 46.94
CA SER A 561 14.43 -16.10 47.60
C SER A 561 14.88 -16.97 48.79
N ASN A 562 16.14 -17.40 48.81
CA ASN A 562 16.74 -18.22 49.87
C ASN A 562 18.11 -17.65 50.30
N PRO A 563 18.13 -16.59 51.13
CA PRO A 563 19.36 -16.08 51.71
C PRO A 563 20.07 -17.17 52.52
N LYS A 564 21.37 -17.38 52.29
CA LYS A 564 22.15 -18.30 53.11
C LYS A 564 22.37 -17.70 54.50
N GLU A 565 21.76 -18.30 55.53
CA GLU A 565 22.17 -18.05 56.91
C GLU A 565 23.62 -18.52 57.09
N ASN A 566 24.54 -17.58 57.37
CA ASN A 566 25.91 -17.92 57.73
C ASN A 566 25.93 -18.51 59.15
N VAL A 567 26.51 -19.70 59.27
CA VAL A 567 26.59 -20.47 60.53
C VAL A 567 27.69 -19.94 61.48
N ASP A 568 28.47 -18.94 61.05
CA ASP A 568 29.49 -18.29 61.87
C ASP A 568 29.16 -16.80 62.08
N GLY A 569 29.23 -16.36 63.34
CA GLY A 569 28.60 -15.13 63.84
C GLY A 569 29.34 -13.83 63.51
N SER A 570 29.97 -13.73 62.34
CA SER A 570 30.53 -12.48 61.83
C SER A 570 29.43 -11.58 61.27
N GLU A 571 29.34 -10.35 61.75
CA GLU A 571 28.44 -9.32 61.21
C GLU A 571 28.65 -9.19 59.69
N VAL A 572 27.59 -9.47 58.93
CA VAL A 572 27.59 -9.19 57.48
C VAL A 572 27.46 -7.69 57.32
N ASP A 573 28.45 -7.09 56.67
CA ASP A 573 28.42 -5.70 56.25
C ASP A 573 27.26 -5.53 55.26
N SER A 574 26.12 -5.02 55.75
CA SER A 574 24.83 -4.90 55.04
C SER A 574 24.84 -3.85 53.92
N SER A 575 26.03 -3.52 53.44
CA SER A 575 26.37 -2.50 52.45
C SER A 575 26.98 -3.10 51.16
N THR A 576 27.12 -4.42 51.05
CA THR A 576 27.79 -5.06 49.90
C THR A 576 26.86 -5.85 48.96
N SER A 577 26.75 -5.34 47.73
CA SER A 577 26.40 -6.06 46.49
C SER A 577 24.92 -6.31 46.14
N GLU A 578 24.07 -5.28 46.22
CA GLU A 578 23.07 -5.14 45.16
C GLU A 578 23.81 -4.84 43.84
N GLU A 579 23.91 -5.82 42.93
CA GLU A 579 24.48 -5.56 41.60
C GLU A 579 23.61 -4.53 40.86
N PRO A 580 24.19 -3.54 40.15
CA PRO A 580 23.41 -2.47 39.54
C PRO A 580 22.29 -2.97 38.62
N GLN A 581 21.10 -2.37 38.72
CA GLN A 581 19.94 -2.64 37.85
C GLN A 581 20.31 -2.68 36.35
N LEU A 582 21.26 -1.83 35.93
CA LEU A 582 21.81 -1.79 34.57
C LEU A 582 22.37 -3.14 34.08
N LEU A 583 22.92 -3.98 34.96
CA LEU A 583 23.40 -5.33 34.61
C LEU A 583 22.25 -6.31 34.40
N ILE A 584 21.17 -6.19 35.17
CA ILE A 584 19.94 -6.98 35.02
C ILE A 584 19.27 -6.61 33.69
N ASP A 585 19.17 -5.33 33.39
CA ASP A 585 18.57 -4.83 32.15
C ASP A 585 19.42 -5.22 30.93
N HIS A 586 20.75 -5.16 31.04
CA HIS A 586 21.68 -5.69 30.03
C HIS A 586 21.50 -7.20 29.83
N ALA A 587 21.40 -8.01 30.90
CA ALA A 587 21.17 -9.45 30.78
C ALA A 587 19.84 -9.79 30.10
N LYS A 588 18.75 -9.08 30.44
CA LYS A 588 17.45 -9.20 29.76
C LYS A 588 17.53 -8.81 28.29
N TYR A 589 18.25 -7.73 27.97
CA TYR A 589 18.50 -7.30 26.59
C TYR A 589 19.27 -8.36 25.79
N GLU A 590 20.33 -8.94 26.34
CA GLU A 590 21.12 -10.01 25.69
C GLU A 590 20.29 -11.28 25.46
N ILE A 591 19.44 -11.67 26.43
CA ILE A 591 18.48 -12.77 26.27
C ILE A 591 17.52 -12.50 25.11
N LEU A 592 16.88 -11.31 25.09
CA LEU A 592 15.93 -10.93 24.04
C LEU A 592 16.60 -10.86 22.66
N ASN A 593 17.78 -10.25 22.58
CA ASN A 593 18.57 -10.15 21.35
C ASN A 593 18.99 -11.52 20.83
N SER A 594 19.40 -12.44 21.72
CA SER A 594 19.74 -13.82 21.37
C SER A 594 18.52 -14.62 20.89
N LYS A 595 17.36 -14.46 21.54
CA LYS A 595 16.09 -15.07 21.08
C LYS A 595 15.73 -14.61 19.67
N TYR A 596 15.78 -13.30 19.41
CA TYR A 596 15.51 -12.75 18.08
C TYR A 596 16.47 -13.33 17.05
N ALA A 597 17.79 -13.28 17.31
CA ALA A 597 18.80 -13.81 16.40
C ALA A 597 18.59 -15.31 16.11
N LEU A 598 18.33 -16.13 17.13
CA LEU A 598 18.04 -17.56 16.98
C LEU A 598 16.80 -17.80 16.12
N SER A 599 15.69 -17.09 16.37
CA SER A 599 14.48 -17.16 15.55
C SER A 599 14.75 -16.81 14.09
N THR A 600 15.44 -15.70 13.82
CA THR A 600 15.77 -15.29 12.44
C THR A 600 16.69 -16.30 11.75
N ILE A 601 17.71 -16.83 12.45
CA ILE A 601 18.58 -17.89 11.92
C ILE A 601 17.76 -19.14 11.59
N CYS A 602 16.80 -19.52 12.43
CA CYS A 602 15.93 -20.66 12.15
C CYS A 602 15.14 -20.44 10.85
N ASN A 603 14.53 -19.26 10.66
CA ASN A 603 13.76 -18.95 9.46
C ASN A 603 14.62 -19.00 8.18
N ILE A 604 15.86 -18.48 8.22
CA ILE A 604 16.81 -18.59 7.10
C ILE A 604 17.13 -20.07 6.79
N LEU A 605 17.38 -20.88 7.82
CA LEU A 605 17.68 -22.31 7.65
C LEU A 605 16.45 -23.13 7.22
N MET A 606 15.24 -22.73 7.58
CA MET A 606 14.00 -23.34 7.10
C MET A 606 13.82 -23.11 5.60
N ASN A 607 14.07 -21.88 5.12
CA ASN A 607 14.08 -21.57 3.68
C ASN A 607 15.07 -22.46 2.92
N LEU A 608 16.28 -22.71 3.46
CA LEU A 608 17.21 -23.68 2.88
C LEU A 608 16.69 -25.12 2.90
N CYS A 609 16.03 -25.56 3.98
CA CYS A 609 15.46 -26.91 4.03
C CYS A 609 14.38 -27.14 2.97
N VAL A 610 13.55 -26.12 2.71
CA VAL A 610 12.48 -26.18 1.70
C VAL A 610 13.05 -26.09 0.28
N LEU A 611 13.90 -25.10 0.01
CA LEU A 611 14.38 -24.80 -1.35
C LEU A 611 15.51 -25.74 -1.80
N GLU A 612 16.35 -26.20 -0.87
CA GLU A 612 17.61 -26.92 -1.15
C GLU A 612 17.66 -28.33 -0.51
N SER A 613 16.52 -29.02 -0.51
CA SER A 613 16.34 -30.36 0.10
C SER A 613 17.45 -31.37 -0.21
N LYS A 614 17.98 -31.40 -1.45
CA LYS A 614 19.10 -32.28 -1.85
C LYS A 614 20.42 -31.90 -1.19
N PHE A 615 20.72 -30.60 -1.11
CA PHE A 615 21.91 -30.10 -0.43
C PHE A 615 21.82 -30.42 1.06
N VAL A 616 20.65 -30.19 1.68
CA VAL A 616 20.36 -30.50 3.08
C VAL A 616 20.64 -31.97 3.41
N ASP A 617 20.16 -32.93 2.61
CA ASP A 617 20.41 -34.37 2.85
C ASP A 617 21.90 -34.77 2.80
N SER A 618 22.67 -34.10 1.95
CA SER A 618 24.08 -34.38 1.73
C SER A 618 25.01 -33.73 2.77
N ASN A 619 24.58 -32.64 3.42
CA ASN A 619 25.45 -31.79 4.22
C ASN A 619 25.33 -32.06 5.73
N LEU A 620 26.43 -32.57 6.31
CA LEU A 620 26.54 -32.91 7.74
C LEU A 620 26.30 -31.74 8.72
N MET A 621 26.35 -30.48 8.27
CA MET A 621 25.96 -29.34 9.10
C MET A 621 24.52 -29.49 9.61
N PHE A 622 23.57 -29.87 8.75
CA PHE A 622 22.17 -30.01 9.16
C PHE A 622 21.96 -31.16 10.15
N PHE A 623 22.74 -32.23 10.07
CA PHE A 623 22.78 -33.27 11.11
C PHE A 623 23.31 -32.76 12.46
N HIS A 624 24.32 -31.88 12.47
CA HIS A 624 24.78 -31.21 13.69
C HIS A 624 23.76 -30.19 14.22
N MET A 625 23.08 -29.46 13.34
CA MET A 625 21.98 -28.55 13.69
C MET A 625 20.81 -29.32 14.31
N LEU A 626 20.42 -30.47 13.74
CA LEU A 626 19.39 -31.34 14.32
C LEU A 626 19.79 -31.81 15.73
N LYS A 627 21.04 -32.25 15.93
CA LYS A 627 21.54 -32.61 17.27
C LYS A 627 21.56 -31.44 18.25
N PHE A 628 21.86 -30.24 17.79
CA PHE A 628 21.73 -29.02 18.61
C PHE A 628 20.26 -28.82 19.01
N LEU A 629 19.32 -28.77 18.05
CA LEU A 629 17.88 -28.64 18.29
C LEU A 629 17.31 -29.70 19.26
N MET A 630 17.76 -30.96 19.16
CA MET A 630 17.34 -32.06 20.03
C MET A 630 17.74 -31.87 21.51
N ASN A 631 18.78 -31.08 21.79
CA ASN A 631 19.19 -30.74 23.16
C ASN A 631 18.62 -29.39 23.60
N THR A 632 18.59 -28.43 22.69
CA THR A 632 18.10 -27.05 22.89
C THR A 632 16.61 -27.01 23.18
N LEU A 633 15.77 -27.58 22.32
CA LEU A 633 14.30 -27.47 22.43
C LEU A 633 13.75 -28.01 23.78
N PRO A 634 14.16 -29.19 24.27
CA PRO A 634 13.63 -29.72 25.54
C PRO A 634 14.10 -28.97 26.80
N SER A 635 15.09 -28.08 26.69
CA SER A 635 15.57 -27.23 27.80
C SER A 635 14.76 -25.93 27.95
N LEU A 636 13.92 -25.59 26.96
CA LEU A 636 13.08 -24.40 27.01
C LEU A 636 11.82 -24.64 27.84
N ASN A 637 11.51 -23.67 28.70
CA ASN A 637 10.27 -23.71 29.46
C ASN A 637 9.12 -23.28 28.55
N VAL A 638 8.29 -24.24 28.15
CA VAL A 638 7.06 -24.00 27.37
C VAL A 638 6.07 -23.11 28.14
N ASN A 639 6.13 -23.06 29.48
CA ASN A 639 5.26 -22.21 30.32
C ASN A 639 5.74 -20.76 30.47
N ASP A 640 6.84 -20.38 29.83
CA ASP A 640 7.30 -18.99 29.73
C ASP A 640 6.96 -18.49 28.33
N ASP A 641 5.93 -17.66 28.25
CA ASP A 641 5.30 -17.18 27.02
C ASP A 641 6.32 -16.44 26.12
N SER A 642 7.33 -15.82 26.72
CA SER A 642 8.41 -15.14 26.02
C SER A 642 9.32 -16.10 25.20
N ASN A 643 9.16 -17.42 25.32
CA ASN A 643 9.87 -18.42 24.53
C ASN A 643 9.05 -18.95 23.33
N LEU A 644 7.73 -18.69 23.24
CA LEU A 644 6.85 -19.44 22.32
C LEU A 644 7.29 -19.34 20.85
N VAL A 645 7.59 -18.14 20.36
CA VAL A 645 8.09 -17.92 18.98
C VAL A 645 9.38 -18.70 18.71
N LEU A 646 10.32 -18.71 19.67
CA LEU A 646 11.58 -19.46 19.54
C LEU A 646 11.34 -20.98 19.55
N ILE A 647 10.46 -21.47 20.43
CA ILE A 647 10.08 -22.89 20.52
C ILE A 647 9.43 -23.35 19.20
N GLY A 648 8.55 -22.54 18.61
CA GLY A 648 7.98 -22.78 17.29
C GLY A 648 9.05 -22.91 16.22
N ASN A 649 9.89 -21.87 16.06
CA ASN A 649 10.94 -21.85 15.04
C ASN A 649 11.94 -23.03 15.16
N LEU A 650 12.39 -23.36 16.37
CA LEU A 650 13.26 -24.52 16.62
C LEU A 650 12.55 -25.85 16.31
N SER A 651 11.24 -25.95 16.56
CA SER A 651 10.43 -27.14 16.26
C SER A 651 10.32 -27.37 14.76
N ILE A 652 9.89 -26.35 14.00
CA ILE A 652 9.68 -26.44 12.55
C ILE A 652 10.99 -26.79 11.84
N LEU A 653 12.08 -26.09 12.18
CA LEU A 653 13.39 -26.37 11.59
C LEU A 653 13.84 -27.81 11.84
N GLY A 654 13.66 -28.33 13.06
CA GLY A 654 14.03 -29.71 13.37
C GLY A 654 13.18 -30.73 12.62
N LEU A 655 11.87 -30.48 12.45
CA LEU A 655 10.98 -31.31 11.62
C LEU A 655 11.39 -31.28 10.14
N LEU A 656 11.67 -30.10 9.57
CA LEU A 656 12.12 -29.94 8.18
C LEU A 656 13.46 -30.62 7.94
N ILE A 657 14.40 -30.58 8.89
CA ILE A 657 15.65 -31.34 8.78
C ILE A 657 15.37 -32.85 8.86
N LEU A 658 14.52 -33.34 9.77
CA LEU A 658 14.14 -34.76 9.83
C LEU A 658 13.45 -35.26 8.54
N GLN A 659 12.65 -34.42 7.89
CA GLN A 659 11.95 -34.72 6.64
C GLN A 659 12.93 -34.86 5.47
N ASN A 660 13.89 -33.93 5.35
CA ASN A 660 14.81 -33.84 4.22
C ASN A 660 16.09 -34.67 4.39
N HIS A 661 16.62 -34.79 5.61
CA HIS A 661 17.92 -35.43 5.91
C HIS A 661 17.80 -36.95 6.11
N ARG A 662 17.30 -37.63 5.07
CA ARG A 662 17.05 -39.09 5.04
C ARG A 662 18.33 -39.92 5.21
N SER A 663 19.46 -39.45 4.71
CA SER A 663 20.73 -40.17 4.68
C SER A 663 21.41 -40.31 6.06
N HIS A 664 21.06 -39.46 7.03
CA HIS A 664 21.65 -39.49 8.39
C HIS A 664 20.59 -39.29 9.49
N ARG A 665 19.42 -39.93 9.37
CA ARG A 665 18.41 -39.90 10.43
C ARG A 665 18.97 -40.47 11.76
N PRO A 666 18.68 -39.84 12.92
CA PRO A 666 18.98 -40.44 14.22
C PRO A 666 18.29 -41.80 14.37
N LYS A 667 18.87 -42.71 15.16
CA LYS A 667 18.21 -43.99 15.45
C LYS A 667 17.03 -43.78 16.39
N GLU A 668 15.95 -44.53 16.18
CA GLU A 668 14.75 -44.54 17.05
C GLU A 668 15.08 -44.74 18.54
N SER A 669 16.18 -45.46 18.85
CA SER A 669 16.68 -45.69 20.20
C SER A 669 17.35 -44.49 20.88
N GLU A 670 17.58 -43.37 20.18
CA GLU A 670 18.27 -42.20 20.73
C GLU A 670 17.32 -41.34 21.57
N ASN A 671 17.50 -41.33 22.89
CA ASN A 671 16.69 -40.54 23.84
C ASN A 671 16.54 -39.04 23.47
N GLY A 672 17.48 -38.48 22.71
CA GLY A 672 17.38 -37.12 22.17
C GLY A 672 16.21 -36.92 21.18
N ILE A 673 15.94 -37.87 20.27
CA ILE A 673 14.84 -37.72 19.30
C ILE A 673 13.49 -37.84 19.99
N TYR A 674 13.38 -38.77 20.95
CA TYR A 674 12.19 -38.92 21.77
C TYR A 674 11.85 -37.61 22.53
N LYS A 675 12.83 -37.01 23.22
CA LYS A 675 12.64 -35.73 23.94
C LYS A 675 12.29 -34.57 23.02
N PHE A 676 12.96 -34.48 21.86
CA PHE A 676 12.69 -33.47 20.84
C PHE A 676 11.24 -33.56 20.37
N ILE A 677 10.83 -34.74 19.87
CA ILE A 677 9.47 -34.99 19.37
C ILE A 677 8.42 -34.77 20.48
N GLN A 678 8.69 -35.18 21.72
CA GLN A 678 7.81 -34.90 22.86
C GLN A 678 7.64 -33.40 23.12
N SER A 679 8.71 -32.60 22.98
CA SER A 679 8.64 -31.15 23.16
C SER A 679 7.91 -30.44 22.02
N VAL A 680 8.16 -30.84 20.77
CA VAL A 680 7.41 -30.38 19.59
C VAL A 680 5.92 -30.63 19.79
N ILE A 681 5.54 -31.85 20.19
CA ILE A 681 4.14 -32.25 20.30
C ILE A 681 3.45 -31.54 21.44
N ARG A 682 4.10 -31.41 22.61
CA ARG A 682 3.53 -30.64 23.72
C ARG A 682 3.30 -29.17 23.34
N PHE A 683 4.23 -28.55 22.61
CA PHE A 683 4.06 -27.18 22.14
C PHE A 683 2.86 -27.03 21.20
N HIS A 684 2.72 -27.90 20.19
CA HIS A 684 1.58 -27.84 19.27
C HIS A 684 0.24 -28.24 19.94
N TRP A 685 0.30 -29.07 20.97
CA TRP A 685 -0.87 -29.46 21.78
C TRP A 685 -1.38 -28.31 22.64
N ASP A 686 -0.48 -27.67 23.40
CA ASP A 686 -0.82 -26.57 24.31
C ASP A 686 -1.36 -25.32 23.58
N ALA A 687 -1.23 -25.25 22.25
CA ALA A 687 -1.70 -24.13 21.42
C ALA A 687 -3.23 -24.07 21.25
N PHE A 688 -3.97 -25.17 21.48
CA PHE A 688 -5.43 -25.18 21.37
C PHE A 688 -6.10 -25.62 22.66
N ASN A 689 -7.22 -24.97 22.97
CA ASN A 689 -8.06 -25.33 24.11
C ASN A 689 -9.55 -25.26 23.72
N VAL A 690 -10.34 -26.20 24.21
CA VAL A 690 -11.82 -26.18 24.06
C VAL A 690 -12.48 -25.47 25.25
N GLU A 691 -11.83 -25.46 26.40
CA GLU A 691 -12.38 -24.88 27.64
C GLU A 691 -12.30 -23.34 27.65
N GLU A 692 -11.45 -22.78 26.78
CA GLU A 692 -11.35 -21.34 26.50
C GLU A 692 -12.37 -20.86 25.44
N SER A 693 -13.15 -21.78 24.84
CA SER A 693 -14.26 -21.42 23.95
C SER A 693 -15.43 -20.84 24.76
N PRO A 694 -16.08 -19.74 24.31
CA PRO A 694 -17.25 -19.17 24.97
C PRO A 694 -18.42 -20.14 25.22
N ASN A 695 -18.50 -21.21 24.43
CA ASN A 695 -19.55 -22.22 24.51
C ASN A 695 -19.04 -23.62 24.94
N GLY A 696 -17.72 -23.80 25.08
CA GLY A 696 -17.11 -25.11 25.36
C GLY A 696 -17.28 -26.18 24.27
N ASP A 697 -17.68 -25.81 23.05
CA ASP A 697 -17.99 -26.74 21.94
C ASP A 697 -17.12 -26.53 20.67
N GLU A 698 -16.11 -25.65 20.74
CA GLU A 698 -15.26 -25.22 19.63
C GLU A 698 -13.79 -25.26 20.04
N LEU A 699 -12.90 -25.70 19.13
CA LEU A 699 -11.46 -25.71 19.37
C LEU A 699 -10.90 -24.32 19.05
N VAL A 700 -10.56 -23.54 20.07
CA VAL A 700 -9.97 -22.20 19.91
C VAL A 700 -8.47 -22.23 20.20
N ILE A 701 -7.75 -21.23 19.68
CA ILE A 701 -6.36 -20.97 20.05
C ILE A 701 -6.34 -20.54 21.52
N SER A 702 -5.44 -21.09 22.33
CA SER A 702 -5.32 -20.68 23.74
C SER A 702 -4.88 -19.22 23.85
N LEU A 703 -5.40 -18.49 24.83
CA LEU A 703 -5.03 -17.10 25.18
C LEU A 703 -3.51 -16.92 25.36
N LYS A 704 -2.81 -17.98 25.77
CA LYS A 704 -1.35 -17.99 25.87
C LYS A 704 -0.65 -17.84 24.51
N TYR A 705 -1.28 -18.31 23.44
CA TYR A 705 -0.77 -18.29 22.08
C TYR A 705 -1.39 -17.18 21.22
N SER A 706 -2.50 -16.54 21.66
CA SER A 706 -3.22 -15.54 20.85
C SER A 706 -2.33 -14.37 20.42
N ASP A 707 -1.52 -13.86 21.35
CA ASP A 707 -0.71 -12.66 21.17
C ASP A 707 0.51 -12.91 20.25
N HIS A 708 0.83 -14.19 20.00
CA HIS A 708 1.93 -14.63 19.13
C HIS A 708 1.42 -15.46 17.93
N TRP A 709 0.11 -15.54 17.69
CA TRP A 709 -0.45 -16.44 16.69
C TRP A 709 -0.09 -16.04 15.26
N SER A 710 0.11 -14.75 14.97
CA SER A 710 0.62 -14.27 13.67
C SER A 710 1.93 -14.98 13.30
N ASP A 711 2.85 -15.02 14.26
CA ASP A 711 4.23 -15.49 14.08
C ASP A 711 4.32 -17.02 14.12
N LEU A 712 3.29 -17.68 14.66
CA LEU A 712 3.24 -19.13 14.87
C LEU A 712 2.33 -19.87 13.87
N SER A 713 1.39 -19.19 13.22
CA SER A 713 0.36 -19.85 12.39
C SER A 713 0.92 -20.61 11.18
N ASP A 714 2.00 -20.12 10.56
CA ASP A 714 2.65 -20.79 9.42
C ASP A 714 3.35 -22.11 9.82
N SER A 715 3.70 -22.28 11.10
CA SER A 715 4.28 -23.53 11.65
C SER A 715 3.39 -24.75 11.42
N TRP A 716 2.07 -24.54 11.29
CA TRP A 716 1.06 -25.59 11.38
C TRP A 716 0.93 -26.47 10.13
N PHE A 717 1.49 -26.06 9.00
CA PHE A 717 1.48 -26.85 7.76
C PHE A 717 2.43 -28.07 7.80
N LEU A 718 3.25 -28.23 8.85
CA LEU A 718 4.24 -29.32 8.99
C LEU A 718 3.90 -30.35 10.09
N ALA A 719 2.68 -30.31 10.64
CA ALA A 719 2.23 -31.20 11.72
C ALA A 719 1.97 -32.67 11.30
N GLU A 720 2.29 -33.04 10.05
CA GLU A 720 2.17 -34.40 9.47
C GLU A 720 3.01 -35.47 10.22
N PHE A 721 4.02 -35.06 11.01
CA PHE A 721 5.08 -35.93 11.53
C PHE A 721 4.83 -36.54 12.94
N VAL A 722 3.66 -36.30 13.55
CA VAL A 722 3.39 -36.52 15.00
C VAL A 722 3.11 -38.00 15.40
N VAL A 723 3.54 -38.97 14.59
CA VAL A 723 3.02 -40.36 14.58
C VAL A 723 3.56 -41.28 15.70
N GLU A 724 4.62 -40.93 16.44
CA GLU A 724 5.33 -41.90 17.30
C GLU A 724 5.38 -41.60 18.81
N SER A 725 4.66 -40.59 19.31
CA SER A 725 4.81 -40.12 20.71
C SER A 725 3.96 -40.81 21.77
N GLY A 726 2.87 -41.50 21.40
CA GLY A 726 1.96 -42.15 22.34
C GLY A 726 0.90 -41.26 23.01
N TRP A 727 0.57 -40.10 22.44
CA TRP A 727 -0.45 -39.16 22.92
C TRP A 727 -1.90 -39.25 22.35
N PRO A 728 -2.29 -40.16 21.43
CA PRO A 728 -3.55 -40.00 20.69
C PRO A 728 -4.83 -40.15 21.52
N GLN A 729 -4.76 -40.64 22.76
CA GLN A 729 -5.89 -40.72 23.67
C GLN A 729 -6.47 -39.34 24.02
N ASP A 730 -5.60 -38.37 24.36
CA ASP A 730 -6.05 -37.04 24.78
C ASP A 730 -6.53 -36.23 23.58
N ILE A 731 -5.89 -36.41 22.42
CA ILE A 731 -6.36 -35.88 21.12
C ILE A 731 -7.81 -36.29 20.88
N LEU A 732 -8.13 -37.58 21.00
CA LEU A 732 -9.50 -38.05 20.80
C LEU A 732 -10.49 -37.56 21.85
N GLN A 733 -10.08 -37.41 23.12
CA GLN A 733 -10.94 -36.83 24.15
C GLN A 733 -11.31 -35.37 23.84
N ILE A 734 -10.35 -34.56 23.38
CA ILE A 734 -10.62 -33.18 22.96
C ILE A 734 -11.49 -33.15 21.71
N LEU A 735 -11.15 -33.90 20.65
CA LEU A 735 -11.95 -33.95 19.43
C LEU A 735 -13.38 -34.48 19.67
N ASN A 736 -13.60 -35.31 20.69
CA ASN A 736 -14.93 -35.73 21.10
C ASN A 736 -15.75 -34.60 21.77
N LYS A 737 -15.12 -33.62 22.42
CA LYS A 737 -15.80 -32.41 22.91
C LYS A 737 -16.20 -31.48 21.74
N VAL A 738 -15.33 -31.31 20.74
CA VAL A 738 -15.52 -30.40 19.59
C VAL A 738 -16.75 -30.76 18.75
N LYS A 739 -17.55 -29.75 18.38
CA LYS A 739 -18.74 -29.91 17.54
C LYS A 739 -18.41 -29.94 16.05
N ARG A 740 -19.24 -30.63 15.25
CA ARG A 740 -19.04 -30.76 13.80
C ARG A 740 -18.96 -29.38 13.14
N GLY A 741 -17.85 -29.11 12.45
CA GLY A 741 -17.59 -27.82 11.78
C GLY A 741 -17.07 -26.69 12.70
N LYS A 742 -16.71 -26.99 13.96
CA LYS A 742 -16.16 -26.02 14.93
C LYS A 742 -14.65 -26.21 15.16
N MET A 743 -13.90 -26.28 14.07
CA MET A 743 -12.44 -26.39 14.03
C MET A 743 -11.91 -25.78 12.73
N PHE A 744 -10.74 -25.13 12.79
CA PHE A 744 -10.08 -24.55 11.62
C PHE A 744 -9.65 -25.63 10.61
N GLU A 745 -9.80 -25.37 9.30
CA GLU A 745 -9.68 -26.40 8.26
C GLU A 745 -8.25 -26.96 8.11
N GLY A 746 -7.21 -26.13 8.35
CA GLY A 746 -5.82 -26.59 8.41
C GLY A 746 -5.56 -27.53 9.59
N THR A 747 -5.96 -27.11 10.80
CA THR A 747 -5.89 -27.92 12.03
C THR A 747 -6.65 -29.24 11.91
N LYS A 748 -7.83 -29.19 11.26
CA LYS A 748 -8.64 -30.36 10.94
C LYS A 748 -7.90 -31.34 10.02
N SER A 749 -7.29 -30.84 8.94
CA SER A 749 -6.53 -31.66 7.99
C SER A 749 -5.35 -32.34 8.69
N ALA A 750 -4.60 -31.60 9.51
CA ALA A 750 -3.46 -32.13 10.28
C ALA A 750 -3.87 -33.24 11.27
N TYR A 751 -4.94 -33.04 12.06
CA TYR A 751 -5.42 -34.07 12.97
C TYR A 751 -6.01 -35.29 12.23
N GLU A 752 -6.69 -35.09 11.10
CA GLU A 752 -7.19 -36.19 10.26
C GLU A 752 -6.03 -37.05 9.73
N GLU A 753 -5.00 -36.42 9.16
CA GLU A 753 -3.81 -37.09 8.61
C GLU A 753 -2.98 -37.79 9.69
N LEU A 754 -2.80 -37.17 10.85
CA LEU A 754 -2.15 -37.76 12.01
C LEU A 754 -2.88 -39.04 12.47
N ILE A 755 -4.20 -38.98 12.66
CA ILE A 755 -4.98 -40.14 13.13
C ILE A 755 -5.02 -41.24 12.07
N VAL A 756 -5.18 -40.91 10.80
CA VAL A 756 -5.10 -41.87 9.68
C VAL A 756 -3.73 -42.54 9.65
N THR A 757 -2.64 -41.79 9.84
CA THR A 757 -1.28 -42.35 9.80
C THR A 757 -1.01 -43.22 11.03
N LEU A 758 -1.38 -42.77 12.24
CA LEU A 758 -1.33 -43.58 13.47
C LEU A 758 -2.08 -44.91 13.36
N LEU A 759 -3.27 -44.91 12.77
CA LEU A 759 -4.06 -46.13 12.59
C LEU A 759 -3.44 -47.08 11.54
N ASN A 760 -2.70 -46.57 10.56
CA ASN A 760 -2.07 -47.38 9.52
C ASN A 760 -0.59 -47.73 9.79
N HIS A 761 0.05 -47.15 10.80
CA HIS A 761 1.49 -47.31 11.01
C HIS A 761 1.84 -48.68 11.64
N PRO A 762 2.70 -49.51 11.01
CA PRO A 762 2.92 -50.90 11.41
C PRO A 762 3.64 -51.07 12.76
N LEU A 763 4.27 -50.01 13.29
CA LEU A 763 4.90 -50.02 14.63
C LEU A 763 3.94 -49.68 15.77
N VAL A 764 2.71 -49.23 15.48
CA VAL A 764 1.72 -48.91 16.52
C VAL A 764 1.18 -50.21 17.12
N GLY A 765 1.65 -50.52 18.33
CA GLY A 765 1.34 -51.77 19.01
C GLY A 765 -0.16 -51.98 19.27
N ARG A 766 -0.58 -53.24 19.31
CA ARG A 766 -1.98 -53.65 19.58
C ARG A 766 -2.58 -53.02 20.84
N ALA A 767 -1.76 -52.72 21.86
CA ALA A 767 -2.19 -52.02 23.07
C ALA A 767 -2.72 -50.61 22.76
N THR A 768 -1.97 -49.81 21.99
CA THR A 768 -2.39 -48.47 21.57
C THR A 768 -3.66 -48.52 20.73
N LEU A 769 -3.73 -49.42 19.74
CA LEU A 769 -4.95 -49.62 18.94
C LEU A 769 -6.16 -50.04 19.80
N THR A 770 -5.94 -50.80 20.87
CA THR A 770 -7.01 -51.21 21.80
C THR A 770 -7.51 -50.01 22.63
N GLU A 771 -6.63 -49.13 23.12
CA GLU A 771 -7.06 -47.91 23.81
C GLU A 771 -7.77 -46.92 22.87
N LEU A 772 -7.33 -46.78 21.62
CA LEU A 772 -8.02 -45.95 20.62
C LEU A 772 -9.41 -46.52 20.26
N LYS A 773 -9.55 -47.85 20.18
CA LYS A 773 -10.86 -48.51 20.03
C LYS A 773 -11.78 -48.24 21.24
N LYS A 774 -11.27 -48.15 22.48
CA LYS A 774 -12.09 -47.81 23.68
C LYS A 774 -12.59 -46.36 23.69
N LEU A 775 -11.83 -45.44 23.10
CA LEU A 775 -12.18 -44.01 23.01
C LEU A 775 -13.09 -43.67 21.82
N ASP A 776 -13.65 -44.68 21.16
CA ASP A 776 -14.45 -44.56 19.94
C ASP A 776 -13.80 -43.67 18.87
N VAL A 777 -12.53 -43.97 18.55
CA VAL A 777 -11.78 -43.27 17.50
C VAL A 777 -12.57 -43.16 16.19
N ILE A 778 -13.39 -44.16 15.86
CA ILE A 778 -14.20 -44.18 14.64
C ILE A 778 -15.35 -43.17 14.73
N GLY A 779 -16.14 -43.17 15.81
CA GLY A 779 -17.24 -42.21 16.01
C GLY A 779 -16.74 -40.77 16.14
N VAL A 780 -15.64 -40.54 16.86
CA VAL A 780 -14.97 -39.23 16.97
C VAL A 780 -14.50 -38.76 15.60
N CYS A 781 -13.88 -39.63 14.80
CA CYS A 781 -13.49 -39.28 13.44
C CYS A 781 -14.72 -39.00 12.56
N GLN A 782 -15.77 -39.83 12.57
CA GLN A 782 -16.97 -39.60 11.75
C GLN A 782 -17.68 -38.28 12.06
N LYS A 783 -17.67 -37.87 13.34
CA LYS A 783 -18.21 -36.59 13.81
C LYS A 783 -17.42 -35.39 13.26
N THR A 784 -16.10 -35.52 13.17
CA THR A 784 -15.17 -34.40 12.99
C THR A 784 -14.56 -34.32 11.58
N PHE A 785 -14.36 -35.47 10.94
CA PHE A 785 -13.67 -35.70 9.66
C PHE A 785 -14.53 -36.52 8.67
N PRO A 786 -15.70 -36.03 8.23
CA PRO A 786 -16.66 -36.82 7.45
C PRO A 786 -16.22 -37.14 5.99
N GLY A 787 -14.99 -36.80 5.58
CA GLY A 787 -14.54 -36.80 4.18
C GLY A 787 -13.70 -38.01 3.74
N ARG A 788 -12.75 -38.49 4.56
CA ARG A 788 -11.67 -39.41 4.13
C ARG A 788 -11.65 -40.78 4.84
N ILE A 789 -12.52 -41.00 5.83
CA ILE A 789 -12.54 -42.21 6.69
C ILE A 789 -12.78 -43.53 5.94
N SER A 790 -13.30 -43.49 4.72
CA SER A 790 -13.47 -44.66 3.86
C SER A 790 -12.16 -45.41 3.54
N GLN A 791 -11.00 -44.78 3.68
CA GLN A 791 -9.70 -45.45 3.48
C GLN A 791 -9.24 -46.28 4.69
N VAL A 792 -9.57 -45.86 5.93
CA VAL A 792 -9.16 -46.57 7.16
C VAL A 792 -9.88 -47.92 7.32
N TYR A 793 -11.06 -48.05 6.71
CA TYR A 793 -11.93 -49.24 6.80
C TYR A 793 -11.35 -50.52 6.18
N CYS A 794 -10.28 -50.45 5.39
CA CYS A 794 -9.80 -51.60 4.61
C CYS A 794 -8.75 -52.49 5.32
N ASN A 795 -8.11 -52.01 6.40
CA ASN A 795 -6.94 -52.69 7.00
C ASN A 795 -7.15 -53.30 8.40
N HIS A 796 -8.23 -52.96 9.12
CA HIS A 796 -8.46 -53.34 10.53
C HIS A 796 -9.83 -53.96 10.80
N SER A 797 -10.37 -54.67 9.81
CA SER A 797 -11.62 -55.45 9.90
C SER A 797 -11.42 -56.87 10.51
N ASP A 798 -10.39 -57.02 11.35
CA ASP A 798 -10.14 -58.13 12.29
C ASP A 798 -9.76 -57.57 13.69
#